data_AF-A0A422N7A7-F1
#
_entry.id   AF-A0A422N7A7-F1
#
_cell.length_a   1.000
_cell.length_b   1.000
_cell.length_c   1.000
_cell.angle_alpha   90.00
_cell.angle_beta   90.00
_cell.angle_gamma   90.00
#
_symmetry.space_group_name_H-M   'P 1'
#
loop_
_entity.id
_entity.type
_entity.pdbx_description
1 polymer ?
#
loop_
_entity_poly.entity_id
_entity_poly.type
_entity_poly.pdbx_seq_one_letter_code
_entity_poly.pdbx_strand_id
1 'polypeptide(L)'
;MCHGLMDLSGCAPVHFPLRCSVELTVEEQGILWMKLKNAIKQDFLFTFLLRSDTAEAAERVSLGILSDHLYPVLDSRFVEGQRLLKLRHWGQDSEINWGGKWRAQSPKWTPVLRELLQFDEADTETFWLALDEAFFYFTDLIMTAGAPHTSWVSADFSDCPKSSGSQLLAGAQFTLRLGNFPQDMKQVQITLGLHQPDARARVLRKKDALATYRTAIGLAIVATADNTVWQKEITDADVIKCLEPCRCRDLMCPLTVDMENVKGKERLTLIAFREDSVAVNVPFLLSAWSDNCEVALAPIVRDLKTTVNGEWPVEYPVGSPASSFWRDCPQYFIFPSESTDVLLVLRQEVAVGEPPKPIGFTVHRATTCRSYLEYDPATVMLEVQAAPYTSVEGTLRLLGMKERRGMPYIIVPFCTEATPGGKFWMDAIANRSLRFCRIEPRLDWHRDRKSATFTLTDGSFGGSPRFSSWRSSPQFALTFPVGGQGRLFLVLRNDDVGDKLTEVGMMLLHGDNQWENGQRRKLVISPADIVACSDEKVGVTVIDCEIDVQPECTLILAVYASMPYREAAVTVALYSASAVVVAPVKEWAHVAVAEGSWELGYTAGGGSEEFSAWINNPFVALNTFRRTQIVALLLQYPRGPEKPIVKRAGKKKAFLPPIIINPNNRMKIALDLSMQDTELTLIATTPYTQNSEVTLVASVPVADPLPFLFIPHTKLPEGNGEFKLFVYADSPIELYPITKERLPYI
;
A
#
# COMPACT_ATOMS: atom_id res chain seq x y z
N MET A 1 20.13 20.04 -48.42
CA MET A 1 19.83 18.60 -48.35
C MET A 1 20.23 17.99 -47.01
N CYS A 2 21.46 18.19 -46.51
CA CYS A 2 21.93 17.63 -45.23
C CYS A 2 21.02 17.96 -44.02
N HIS A 3 20.33 19.09 -44.04
CA HIS A 3 19.36 19.49 -43.02
C HIS A 3 18.20 18.49 -42.85
N GLY A 4 17.70 17.90 -43.94
CA GLY A 4 16.61 16.91 -43.86
C GLY A 4 17.04 15.60 -43.20
N LEU A 5 18.29 15.18 -43.41
CA LEU A 5 18.85 14.01 -42.72
C LEU A 5 18.90 14.24 -41.21
N MET A 6 19.29 15.44 -40.78
CA MET A 6 19.29 15.80 -39.36
C MET A 6 17.87 15.89 -38.78
N ASP A 7 16.92 16.45 -39.51
CA ASP A 7 15.53 16.56 -39.05
C ASP A 7 14.87 15.17 -38.89
N LEU A 8 15.29 14.18 -39.69
CA LEU A 8 14.77 12.81 -39.66
C LEU A 8 15.53 11.86 -38.71
N SER A 9 16.85 12.05 -38.57
CA SER A 9 17.72 11.15 -37.77
C SER A 9 18.15 11.74 -36.43
N GLY A 10 17.97 13.05 -36.22
CA GLY A 10 18.49 13.80 -35.08
C GLY A 10 20.02 13.87 -34.99
N CYS A 11 20.74 13.26 -35.93
CA CYS A 11 22.20 13.16 -35.93
C CYS A 11 22.81 14.24 -36.82
N ALA A 12 23.91 14.85 -36.37
CA ALA A 12 24.64 15.83 -37.16
C ALA A 12 25.35 15.12 -38.34
N PRO A 13 25.20 15.62 -39.58
CA PRO A 13 25.92 15.08 -40.73
C PRO A 13 27.37 15.58 -40.71
N VAL A 14 28.33 14.65 -40.82
CA VAL A 14 29.74 14.94 -41.11
C VAL A 14 29.94 14.93 -42.61
N HIS A 15 30.56 16.00 -43.11
CA HIS A 15 30.76 16.22 -44.54
C HIS A 15 32.21 15.97 -44.93
N PHE A 16 32.44 15.04 -45.85
CA PHE A 16 33.74 14.74 -46.43
C PHE A 16 33.77 15.21 -47.89
N PRO A 17 34.44 16.34 -48.20
CA PRO A 17 34.58 16.79 -49.58
C PRO A 17 35.52 15.84 -50.35
N LEU A 18 35.14 15.47 -51.57
CA LEU A 18 35.87 14.56 -52.46
C LEU A 18 36.54 15.28 -53.65
N ARG A 19 36.37 16.61 -53.80
CA ARG A 19 36.96 17.45 -54.88
C ARG A 19 37.45 18.80 -54.35
N CYS A 20 38.54 19.44 -54.79
CA CYS A 20 39.44 19.29 -55.95
C CYS A 20 40.92 19.37 -55.46
N SER A 21 41.88 18.82 -56.22
CA SER A 21 43.36 18.98 -56.06
C SER A 21 44.09 18.32 -54.88
N VAL A 22 43.39 17.60 -54.00
CA VAL A 22 44.02 16.66 -53.07
C VAL A 22 43.52 15.27 -53.43
N GLU A 23 44.36 14.47 -54.09
CA GLU A 23 44.16 13.02 -54.06
C GLU A 23 44.10 12.66 -52.58
N LEU A 24 42.92 12.25 -52.07
CA LEU A 24 42.83 11.64 -50.74
C LEU A 24 43.97 10.64 -50.66
N THR A 25 44.86 10.80 -49.69
CA THR A 25 46.04 9.95 -49.58
C THR A 25 45.59 8.49 -49.46
N VAL A 26 46.46 7.55 -49.85
CA VAL A 26 46.14 6.11 -49.75
C VAL A 26 45.72 5.74 -48.31
N GLU A 27 46.29 6.42 -47.31
CA GLU A 27 45.92 6.29 -45.90
C GLU A 27 44.49 6.80 -45.62
N GLU A 28 44.12 8.01 -46.06
CA GLU A 28 42.77 8.56 -45.89
C GLU A 28 41.70 7.73 -46.59
N GLN A 29 41.98 7.27 -47.81
CA GLN A 29 41.10 6.33 -48.52
C GLN A 29 40.95 5.01 -47.76
N GLY A 30 42.03 4.53 -47.13
CA GLY A 30 42.03 3.35 -46.27
C GLY A 30 41.16 3.54 -45.02
N ILE A 31 41.25 4.71 -44.37
CA ILE A 31 40.43 5.06 -43.21
C ILE A 31 38.94 5.14 -43.59
N LEU A 32 38.61 5.84 -44.68
CA LEU A 32 37.22 5.95 -45.16
C LEU A 32 36.66 4.60 -45.58
N TRP A 33 37.47 3.75 -46.23
CA TRP A 33 37.09 2.37 -46.55
C TRP A 33 36.78 1.55 -45.31
N MET A 34 37.63 1.62 -44.28
CA MET A 34 37.40 0.91 -43.02
C MET A 34 36.13 1.41 -42.32
N LYS A 35 35.87 2.72 -42.37
CA LYS A 35 34.62 3.30 -41.86
C LYS A 35 33.41 2.76 -42.62
N LEU A 36 33.39 2.83 -43.95
CA LEU A 36 32.30 2.30 -44.80
C LEU A 36 32.07 0.80 -44.57
N LYS A 37 33.15 0.01 -44.51
CA LYS A 37 33.10 -1.45 -44.32
C LYS A 37 32.55 -1.86 -42.95
N ASN A 38 32.92 -1.13 -41.90
CA ASN A 38 32.45 -1.42 -40.54
C ASN A 38 31.05 -0.85 -40.28
N ALA A 39 30.73 0.30 -40.89
CA ALA A 39 29.49 1.04 -40.68
C ALA A 39 28.25 0.39 -41.25
N ILE A 40 28.36 -0.34 -42.36
CA ILE A 40 27.21 -0.97 -43.04
C ILE A 40 26.52 -2.07 -42.19
N LYS A 41 27.11 -2.42 -41.04
CA LYS A 41 26.53 -3.31 -40.02
C LYS A 41 26.00 -2.60 -38.76
N GLN A 42 26.14 -1.28 -38.63
CA GLN A 42 25.86 -0.49 -37.41
C GLN A 42 25.10 0.83 -37.72
N ASP A 43 24.79 1.64 -36.70
CA ASP A 43 23.95 2.87 -36.69
C ASP A 43 24.47 4.07 -37.52
N PHE A 44 25.05 3.84 -38.70
CA PHE A 44 25.67 4.84 -39.56
C PHE A 44 25.06 4.85 -40.96
N LEU A 45 24.68 6.03 -41.45
CA LEU A 45 24.25 6.27 -42.83
C LEU A 45 25.36 6.99 -43.60
N PHE A 46 25.79 6.41 -44.72
CA PHE A 46 26.70 7.05 -45.67
C PHE A 46 25.97 7.36 -46.96
N THR A 47 26.16 8.56 -47.49
CA THR A 47 25.49 9.03 -48.69
C THR A 47 26.46 9.81 -49.57
N PHE A 48 26.56 9.45 -50.84
CA PHE A 48 27.30 10.23 -51.83
C PHE A 48 26.43 11.30 -52.46
N LEU A 49 27.04 12.43 -52.80
CA LEU A 49 26.40 13.53 -53.51
C LEU A 49 27.28 13.97 -54.67
N LEU A 50 26.65 14.21 -55.82
CA LEU A 50 27.25 14.89 -56.96
C LEU A 50 26.63 16.28 -57.04
N ARG A 51 27.40 17.35 -56.82
CA ARG A 51 26.87 18.72 -56.96
C ARG A 51 26.81 19.17 -58.42
N SER A 52 25.71 19.81 -58.80
CA SER A 52 25.47 20.33 -60.16
C SER A 52 26.38 21.50 -60.55
N ASP A 53 26.97 22.19 -59.58
CA ASP A 53 27.83 23.36 -59.77
C ASP A 53 29.26 23.03 -60.19
N THR A 54 29.58 21.76 -60.43
CA THR A 54 30.91 21.30 -60.85
C THR A 54 31.01 21.13 -62.37
N ALA A 55 32.16 21.48 -62.96
CA ALA A 55 32.37 21.47 -64.42
C ALA A 55 32.20 20.07 -65.03
N GLU A 56 32.50 19.03 -64.26
CA GLU A 56 32.42 17.62 -64.67
C GLU A 56 31.07 16.97 -64.33
N ALA A 57 30.13 17.70 -63.73
CA ALA A 57 28.79 17.18 -63.42
C ALA A 57 28.08 16.72 -64.70
N ALA A 58 28.20 17.48 -65.80
CA ALA A 58 27.58 17.14 -67.08
C ALA A 58 28.09 15.80 -67.65
N GLU A 59 29.40 15.53 -67.54
CA GLU A 59 30.00 14.27 -67.97
C GLU A 59 29.50 13.10 -67.10
N ARG A 60 29.45 13.28 -65.78
CA ARG A 60 28.98 12.26 -64.83
C ARG A 60 27.48 11.96 -64.98
N VAL A 61 26.67 12.98 -65.27
CA VAL A 61 25.24 12.83 -65.59
C VAL A 61 25.04 12.01 -66.86
N SER A 62 25.91 12.17 -67.87
CA SER A 62 25.86 11.33 -69.08
C SER A 62 26.14 9.84 -68.82
N LEU A 63 26.79 9.50 -67.71
CA LEU A 63 27.02 8.13 -67.25
C LEU A 63 25.88 7.57 -66.38
N GLY A 64 24.82 8.35 -66.14
CA GLY A 64 23.67 7.95 -65.33
C GLY A 64 23.80 8.29 -63.83
N ILE A 65 24.68 9.24 -63.45
CA ILE A 65 24.74 9.78 -62.08
C ILE A 65 24.09 11.16 -62.05
N LEU A 66 22.94 11.27 -61.42
CA LEU A 66 22.19 12.52 -61.30
C LEU A 66 22.93 13.53 -60.40
N SER A 67 22.94 14.79 -60.83
CA SER A 67 23.41 15.91 -60.03
C SER A 67 22.36 16.33 -58.99
N ASP A 68 22.83 16.84 -57.86
CA ASP A 68 22.05 17.24 -56.69
C ASP A 68 21.12 16.12 -56.18
N HIS A 69 21.56 14.87 -56.33
CA HIS A 69 20.87 13.68 -55.85
C HIS A 69 21.72 12.94 -54.81
N LEU A 70 21.05 12.39 -53.80
CA LEU A 70 21.69 11.66 -52.70
C LEU A 70 21.70 10.17 -52.98
N TYR A 71 22.88 9.57 -52.96
CA TYR A 71 23.12 8.15 -53.25
C TYR A 71 23.53 7.41 -51.97
N PRO A 72 22.59 6.80 -51.23
CA PRO A 72 22.91 6.09 -50.01
C PRO A 72 23.70 4.82 -50.31
N VAL A 73 24.72 4.55 -49.49
CA VAL A 73 25.53 3.34 -49.53
C VAL A 73 24.78 2.21 -48.84
N LEU A 74 24.51 1.13 -49.56
CA LEU A 74 23.79 -0.04 -49.05
C LEU A 74 24.72 -1.18 -48.63
N ASP A 75 25.80 -1.42 -49.38
CA ASP A 75 26.78 -2.46 -49.06
C ASP A 75 28.21 -2.04 -49.46
N SER A 76 29.21 -2.60 -48.78
CA SER A 76 30.62 -2.44 -49.12
C SER A 76 31.39 -3.73 -48.85
N ARG A 77 32.07 -4.23 -49.89
CA ARG A 77 32.68 -5.56 -49.88
C ARG A 77 34.07 -5.54 -50.49
N PHE A 78 34.99 -6.28 -49.87
CA PHE A 78 36.30 -6.55 -50.46
C PHE A 78 36.30 -7.99 -51.01
N VAL A 79 36.23 -8.13 -52.34
CA VAL A 79 36.12 -9.43 -53.02
C VAL A 79 37.02 -9.43 -54.24
N GLU A 80 37.75 -10.52 -54.47
CA GLU A 80 38.72 -10.67 -55.58
C GLU A 80 39.71 -9.50 -55.71
N GLY A 81 40.15 -8.93 -54.58
CA GLY A 81 41.09 -7.80 -54.56
C GLY A 81 40.47 -6.44 -54.90
N GLN A 82 39.15 -6.37 -55.12
CA GLN A 82 38.41 -5.16 -55.44
C GLN A 82 37.64 -4.63 -54.23
N ARG A 83 37.66 -3.31 -54.01
CA ARG A 83 36.82 -2.61 -53.01
C ARG A 83 35.55 -2.13 -53.70
N LEU A 84 34.43 -2.83 -53.49
CA LEU A 84 33.16 -2.57 -54.17
C LEU A 84 32.15 -1.94 -53.22
N LEU A 85 31.38 -0.99 -53.74
CA LEU A 85 30.26 -0.32 -53.06
C LEU A 85 28.96 -0.55 -53.84
N LYS A 86 27.87 -0.85 -53.12
CA LYS A 86 26.50 -0.87 -53.65
C LYS A 86 25.80 0.42 -53.26
N LEU A 87 25.37 1.21 -54.23
CA LEU A 87 24.59 2.44 -54.02
C LEU A 87 23.15 2.24 -54.48
N ARG A 88 22.21 2.99 -53.88
CA ARG A 88 20.82 3.08 -54.36
C ARG A 88 20.60 4.35 -55.19
N HIS A 89 19.86 4.20 -56.28
CA HIS A 89 19.34 5.26 -57.13
C HIS A 89 17.85 5.45 -56.86
N TRP A 90 17.37 6.68 -56.64
CA TRP A 90 15.95 7.00 -56.38
C TRP A 90 15.30 7.89 -57.47
N GLY A 91 15.88 7.93 -58.67
CA GLY A 91 15.29 8.59 -59.85
C GLY A 91 14.22 7.77 -60.57
N GLN A 92 13.59 8.35 -61.60
CA GLN A 92 12.59 7.66 -62.42
C GLN A 92 13.24 6.58 -63.30
N ASP A 93 12.51 5.54 -63.70
CA ASP A 93 13.04 4.42 -64.53
C ASP A 93 13.78 4.89 -65.79
N SER A 94 13.37 6.02 -66.38
CA SER A 94 14.01 6.62 -67.56
C SER A 94 15.38 7.27 -67.29
N GLU A 95 15.68 7.56 -66.03
CA GLU A 95 16.92 8.23 -65.56
C GLU A 95 17.95 7.21 -65.05
N ILE A 96 17.52 5.97 -64.80
CA ILE A 96 18.35 4.86 -64.33
C ILE A 96 19.05 4.23 -65.54
N ASN A 97 20.23 4.75 -65.88
CA ASN A 97 21.07 4.16 -66.92
C ASN A 97 22.56 4.25 -66.57
N TRP A 98 22.98 3.46 -65.56
CA TRP A 98 24.37 3.42 -65.13
C TRP A 98 25.28 2.84 -66.22
N GLY A 99 26.06 3.73 -66.86
CA GLY A 99 26.99 3.41 -67.94
C GLY A 99 28.41 3.01 -67.52
N GLY A 100 28.64 2.81 -66.22
CA GLY A 100 29.98 2.59 -65.66
C GLY A 100 30.58 1.18 -65.85
N LYS A 101 31.79 0.99 -65.33
CA LYS A 101 32.57 -0.27 -65.50
C LYS A 101 31.93 -1.49 -64.83
N TRP A 102 30.99 -1.29 -63.91
CA TRP A 102 30.28 -2.32 -63.15
C TRP A 102 28.79 -2.46 -63.55
N ARG A 103 28.40 -2.02 -64.76
CA ARG A 103 27.06 -2.27 -65.32
C ARG A 103 26.72 -3.77 -65.38
N ALA A 104 25.44 -4.14 -65.41
CA ALA A 104 24.99 -5.54 -65.35
C ALA A 104 25.66 -6.47 -66.39
N GLN A 105 25.83 -5.99 -67.62
CA GLN A 105 26.46 -6.74 -68.73
C GLN A 105 28.00 -6.61 -68.78
N SER A 106 28.64 -6.13 -67.70
CA SER A 106 30.10 -5.96 -67.67
C SER A 106 30.82 -7.31 -67.58
N PRO A 107 31.90 -7.54 -68.37
CA PRO A 107 32.71 -8.75 -68.25
C PRO A 107 33.47 -8.85 -66.91
N LYS A 108 33.46 -7.78 -66.10
CA LYS A 108 34.04 -7.78 -64.76
C LYS A 108 33.22 -8.60 -63.74
N TRP A 109 31.96 -8.90 -64.02
CA TRP A 109 31.14 -9.75 -63.17
C TRP A 109 31.49 -11.23 -63.38
N THR A 110 32.46 -11.73 -62.61
CA THR A 110 32.76 -13.17 -62.58
C THR A 110 31.59 -13.96 -61.95
N PRO A 111 31.42 -15.26 -62.28
CA PRO A 111 30.40 -16.09 -61.63
C PRO A 111 30.53 -16.08 -60.09
N VAL A 112 31.77 -16.05 -59.58
CA VAL A 112 32.08 -15.97 -58.15
C VAL A 112 31.64 -14.65 -57.54
N LEU A 113 31.88 -13.50 -58.21
CA LEU A 113 31.42 -12.19 -57.74
C LEU A 113 29.89 -12.09 -57.70
N ARG A 114 29.21 -12.64 -58.72
CA ARG A 114 27.75 -12.65 -58.79
C ARG A 114 27.13 -13.44 -57.63
N GLU A 115 27.72 -14.59 -57.30
CA GLU A 115 27.27 -15.42 -56.17
C GLU A 115 27.57 -14.75 -54.82
N LEU A 116 28.80 -14.29 -54.59
CA LEU A 116 29.21 -13.71 -53.30
C LEU A 116 28.53 -12.39 -52.96
N LEU A 117 28.18 -11.59 -53.98
CA LEU A 117 27.52 -10.29 -53.81
C LEU A 117 26.00 -10.38 -53.99
N GLN A 118 25.45 -11.59 -54.23
CA GLN A 118 24.04 -11.83 -54.51
C GLN A 118 23.52 -10.85 -55.57
N PHE A 119 24.25 -10.77 -56.69
CA PHE A 119 23.94 -9.81 -57.75
C PHE A 119 22.64 -10.19 -58.47
N ASP A 120 21.64 -9.33 -58.36
CA ASP A 120 20.37 -9.45 -59.09
C ASP A 120 20.43 -8.61 -60.36
N GLU A 121 20.31 -9.26 -61.52
CA GLU A 121 20.30 -8.59 -62.82
C GLU A 121 19.02 -7.78 -63.06
N ALA A 122 17.94 -8.07 -62.31
CA ALA A 122 16.66 -7.37 -62.42
C ALA A 122 16.57 -6.13 -61.50
N ASP A 123 17.56 -5.90 -60.62
CA ASP A 123 17.59 -4.75 -59.72
C ASP A 123 17.97 -3.48 -60.50
N THR A 124 16.96 -2.68 -60.83
CA THR A 124 17.13 -1.39 -61.50
C THR A 124 17.42 -0.26 -60.51
N GLU A 125 17.12 -0.43 -59.22
CA GLU A 125 17.24 0.64 -58.25
C GLU A 125 18.63 0.73 -57.61
N THR A 126 19.50 -0.25 -57.82
CA THR A 126 20.85 -0.25 -57.25
C THR A 126 21.92 -0.48 -58.28
N PHE A 127 23.13 0.00 -58.00
CA PHE A 127 24.28 -0.24 -58.84
C PHE A 127 25.56 -0.34 -58.02
N TRP A 128 26.53 -1.04 -58.58
CA TRP A 128 27.84 -1.22 -57.98
C TRP A 128 28.89 -0.35 -58.63
N LEU A 129 29.91 0.01 -57.86
CA LEU A 129 31.10 0.73 -58.32
C LEU A 129 32.30 0.40 -57.42
N ALA A 130 33.51 0.56 -57.96
CA ALA A 130 34.71 0.49 -57.13
C ALA A 130 34.80 1.74 -56.23
N LEU A 131 35.37 1.61 -55.03
CA LEU A 131 35.57 2.74 -54.11
C LEU A 131 36.29 3.92 -54.78
N ASP A 132 37.32 3.61 -55.58
CA ASP A 132 38.10 4.61 -56.29
C ASP A 132 37.27 5.34 -57.35
N GLU A 133 36.31 4.63 -57.97
CA GLU A 133 35.33 5.22 -58.86
C GLU A 133 34.31 6.08 -58.10
N ALA A 134 33.94 5.72 -56.87
CA ALA A 134 33.10 6.54 -56.00
C ALA A 134 33.76 7.89 -55.71
N PHE A 135 35.03 7.88 -55.32
CA PHE A 135 35.75 9.13 -55.06
C PHE A 135 35.99 9.93 -56.36
N PHE A 136 36.11 9.23 -57.50
CA PHE A 136 36.25 9.88 -58.79
C PHE A 136 34.94 10.45 -59.37
N TYR A 137 33.76 9.89 -59.06
CA TYR A 137 32.46 10.35 -59.57
C TYR A 137 31.65 11.19 -58.57
N PHE A 138 31.91 11.00 -57.28
CA PHE A 138 31.50 11.78 -56.11
C PHE A 138 31.97 13.26 -56.16
N THR A 139 31.22 14.20 -55.59
CA THR A 139 31.80 15.47 -55.08
C THR A 139 31.91 15.44 -53.57
N ASP A 140 30.96 14.80 -52.89
CA ASP A 140 30.90 14.78 -51.44
C ASP A 140 30.44 13.42 -50.91
N LEU A 141 30.97 13.04 -49.75
CA LEU A 141 30.51 11.91 -48.95
C LEU A 141 29.97 12.46 -47.62
N ILE A 142 28.70 12.19 -47.34
CA ILE A 142 28.01 12.60 -46.12
C ILE A 142 27.86 11.39 -45.22
N MET A 143 28.32 11.49 -43.98
CA MET A 143 28.17 10.48 -42.94
C MET A 143 27.24 10.99 -41.84
N THR A 144 26.25 10.21 -41.47
CA THR A 144 25.36 10.48 -40.34
C THR A 144 25.47 9.32 -39.36
N ALA A 145 25.94 9.59 -38.14
CA ALA A 145 26.25 8.56 -37.15
C ALA A 145 25.38 8.73 -35.90
N GLY A 146 24.72 7.66 -35.46
CA GLY A 146 24.29 7.53 -34.06
C GLY A 146 25.50 7.11 -33.22
N ALA A 147 26.26 8.06 -32.68
CA ALA A 147 27.38 7.73 -31.81
C ALA A 147 26.92 7.64 -30.35
N PRO A 148 27.54 6.80 -29.50
CA PRO A 148 27.25 6.73 -28.06
C PRO A 148 27.49 8.06 -27.33
N HIS A 149 28.30 8.94 -27.92
CA HIS A 149 28.58 10.29 -27.43
C HIS A 149 27.65 11.37 -28.03
N THR A 150 26.55 10.94 -28.65
CA THR A 150 25.53 11.83 -29.22
C THR A 150 24.17 11.46 -28.65
N SER A 151 23.39 12.45 -28.24
CA SER A 151 22.01 12.26 -27.84
C SER A 151 21.16 13.41 -28.34
N TRP A 152 19.91 13.13 -28.67
CA TRP A 152 18.97 14.15 -29.12
C TRP A 152 17.55 13.83 -28.64
N VAL A 153 16.71 14.85 -28.60
CA VAL A 153 15.29 14.74 -28.27
C VAL A 153 14.49 15.74 -29.12
N SER A 154 13.36 15.29 -29.65
CA SER A 154 12.41 16.18 -30.32
C SER A 154 11.32 16.60 -29.33
N ALA A 155 10.97 17.88 -29.33
CA ALA A 155 9.97 18.44 -28.45
C ALA A 155 9.32 19.69 -29.06
N ASP A 156 8.33 20.24 -28.37
CA ASP A 156 7.75 21.53 -28.69
C ASP A 156 7.38 22.28 -27.39
N PHE A 157 6.69 23.41 -27.52
CA PHE A 157 6.25 24.23 -26.38
C PHE A 157 4.76 24.05 -26.06
N SER A 158 4.10 23.02 -26.60
CA SER A 158 2.65 22.82 -26.41
C SER A 158 2.29 22.59 -24.96
N ASP A 159 3.15 21.87 -24.25
CA ASP A 159 2.94 21.58 -22.84
C ASP A 159 3.35 22.76 -21.94
N CYS A 160 4.12 23.75 -22.38
CA CYS A 160 4.67 24.85 -21.56
C CYS A 160 3.61 25.71 -20.81
N PRO A 161 3.91 26.20 -19.58
CA PRO A 161 3.02 27.14 -18.88
C PRO A 161 2.79 28.39 -19.73
N LYS A 162 1.52 28.81 -19.86
CA LYS A 162 1.15 30.00 -20.65
C LYS A 162 1.43 31.33 -19.94
N SER A 163 1.63 31.30 -18.63
CA SER A 163 1.94 32.47 -17.81
C SER A 163 2.89 32.08 -16.68
N SER A 164 4.17 32.43 -16.82
CA SER A 164 5.15 32.39 -15.75
C SER A 164 5.83 33.76 -15.66
N GLY A 165 6.15 34.22 -14.45
CA GLY A 165 6.82 35.51 -14.24
C GLY A 165 8.24 35.60 -14.83
N SER A 166 8.83 34.46 -15.25
CA SER A 166 10.11 34.36 -15.93
C SER A 166 9.95 33.55 -17.23
N GLN A 167 10.61 34.01 -18.31
CA GLN A 167 10.62 33.34 -19.63
C GLN A 167 11.25 31.95 -19.57
N LEU A 168 12.26 31.76 -18.71
CA LEU A 168 12.93 30.46 -18.52
C LEU A 168 12.00 29.43 -17.88
N LEU A 169 11.18 29.83 -16.91
CA LEU A 169 10.23 28.92 -16.25
C LEU A 169 9.06 28.52 -17.16
N ALA A 170 8.79 29.30 -18.21
CA ALA A 170 7.86 28.94 -19.29
C ALA A 170 8.49 28.01 -20.34
N GLY A 171 9.79 27.71 -20.22
CA GLY A 171 10.52 26.86 -21.16
C GLY A 171 10.26 25.36 -20.98
N ALA A 172 10.57 24.59 -22.02
CA ALA A 172 10.63 23.13 -21.96
C ALA A 172 11.97 22.72 -21.32
N GLN A 173 11.93 21.85 -20.31
CA GLN A 173 13.10 21.47 -19.52
C GLN A 173 13.56 20.04 -19.82
N PHE A 174 14.87 19.84 -19.90
CA PHE A 174 15.51 18.57 -20.25
C PHE A 174 16.67 18.28 -19.30
N THR A 175 16.87 17.00 -19.00
CA THR A 175 18.03 16.50 -18.28
C THR A 175 19.17 16.27 -19.27
N LEU A 176 20.36 16.78 -18.97
CA LEU A 176 21.61 16.38 -19.61
C LEU A 176 22.42 15.59 -18.59
N ARG A 177 22.58 14.30 -18.85
CA ARG A 177 23.40 13.39 -18.06
C ARG A 177 24.69 13.09 -18.79
N LEU A 178 25.79 13.15 -18.07
CA LEU A 178 27.11 12.80 -18.59
C LEU A 178 27.51 11.43 -18.04
N GLY A 179 28.07 10.58 -18.89
CA GLY A 179 28.54 9.23 -18.54
C GLY A 179 29.87 9.22 -17.79
N ASN A 180 30.44 8.03 -17.58
CA ASN A 180 31.73 7.89 -16.91
C ASN A 180 32.89 8.43 -17.76
N PHE A 181 33.86 9.07 -17.12
CA PHE A 181 35.01 9.72 -17.77
C PHE A 181 36.32 8.97 -17.51
N PRO A 182 37.34 9.12 -18.39
CA PRO A 182 38.71 8.72 -18.10
C PRO A 182 39.26 9.47 -16.86
N GLN A 183 40.00 8.78 -15.98
CA GLN A 183 40.42 9.29 -14.65
C GLN A 183 41.29 10.57 -14.67
N ASP A 184 41.84 10.96 -15.83
CA ASP A 184 42.82 12.05 -15.95
C ASP A 184 42.23 13.37 -16.48
N MET A 185 40.93 13.42 -16.82
CA MET A 185 40.33 14.57 -17.52
C MET A 185 39.57 15.51 -16.57
N LYS A 186 39.99 16.78 -16.48
CA LYS A 186 39.39 17.80 -15.59
C LYS A 186 38.26 18.63 -16.21
N GLN A 187 38.25 18.76 -17.53
CA GLN A 187 37.26 19.53 -18.28
C GLN A 187 36.79 18.75 -19.49
N VAL A 188 35.50 18.87 -19.80
CA VAL A 188 34.89 18.24 -20.97
C VAL A 188 34.25 19.30 -21.85
N GLN A 189 34.52 19.20 -23.15
CA GLN A 189 33.83 19.97 -24.17
C GLN A 189 32.57 19.23 -24.60
N ILE A 190 31.44 19.93 -24.51
CA ILE A 190 30.14 19.46 -24.97
C ILE A 190 29.60 20.50 -25.93
N THR A 191 29.14 20.06 -27.08
CA THR A 191 28.42 20.93 -28.00
C THR A 191 26.94 20.62 -27.86
N LEU A 192 26.14 21.63 -27.51
CA LEU A 192 24.68 21.54 -27.49
C LEU A 192 24.12 22.23 -28.73
N GLY A 193 23.07 21.68 -29.31
CA GLY A 193 22.41 22.27 -30.46
C GLY A 193 20.89 22.37 -30.23
N LEU A 194 20.31 23.52 -30.55
CA LEU A 194 18.88 23.72 -30.61
C LEU A 194 18.48 24.01 -32.06
N HIS A 195 17.71 23.10 -32.65
CA HIS A 195 17.43 23.10 -34.08
C HIS A 195 15.93 23.21 -34.34
N GLN A 196 15.52 24.22 -35.10
CA GLN A 196 14.18 24.32 -35.68
C GLN A 196 14.13 23.49 -36.96
N PRO A 197 13.02 22.77 -37.24
CA PRO A 197 12.84 22.09 -38.53
C PRO A 197 12.89 23.07 -39.68
N ASP A 198 13.35 22.60 -40.85
CA ASP A 198 13.47 23.47 -42.04
C ASP A 198 12.18 24.29 -42.27
N ALA A 199 12.31 25.61 -42.38
CA ALA A 199 11.16 26.51 -42.55
C ALA A 199 10.29 26.16 -43.77
N ARG A 200 10.85 25.46 -44.78
CA ARG A 200 10.13 24.99 -45.97
C ARG A 200 9.25 23.77 -45.71
N ALA A 201 9.57 22.95 -44.69
CA ALA A 201 8.83 21.74 -44.37
C ALA A 201 7.37 22.00 -43.96
N ARG A 202 7.06 23.21 -43.49
CA ARG A 202 5.70 23.63 -43.10
C ARG A 202 4.89 24.32 -44.21
N VAL A 203 5.45 24.55 -45.40
CA VAL A 203 4.79 25.37 -46.43
C VAL A 203 3.96 24.51 -47.38
N LEU A 204 2.65 24.42 -47.11
CA LEU A 204 1.62 24.20 -48.13
C LEU A 204 1.04 25.57 -48.53
N ARG A 205 1.72 26.35 -49.40
CA ARG A 205 1.11 27.50 -50.13
C ARG A 205 2.08 28.19 -51.10
N LYS A 206 1.53 28.55 -52.28
CA LYS A 206 1.97 29.42 -53.38
C LYS A 206 3.45 29.32 -53.81
N LYS A 207 3.64 29.19 -55.13
CA LYS A 207 4.89 28.86 -55.84
C LYS A 207 6.13 29.72 -55.50
N ASP A 208 5.96 30.88 -54.86
CA ASP A 208 7.03 31.88 -54.64
C ASP A 208 7.11 32.43 -53.20
N ALA A 209 6.52 31.75 -52.20
CA ALA A 209 6.57 32.20 -50.81
C ALA A 209 7.96 31.98 -50.18
N LEU A 210 8.56 33.03 -49.61
CA LEU A 210 9.80 32.93 -48.83
C LEU A 210 9.53 32.26 -47.47
N ALA A 211 10.22 31.14 -47.21
CA ALA A 211 10.13 30.42 -45.94
C ALA A 211 10.96 31.16 -44.86
N THR A 212 10.31 31.56 -43.76
CA THR A 212 10.96 32.28 -42.64
C THR A 212 10.58 31.68 -41.29
N TYR A 213 11.53 31.71 -40.34
CA TYR A 213 11.30 31.32 -38.95
C TYR A 213 10.55 32.43 -38.21
N ARG A 214 9.30 32.17 -37.82
CA ARG A 214 8.42 33.18 -37.21
C ARG A 214 8.63 33.31 -35.69
N THR A 215 8.99 32.22 -35.03
CA THR A 215 9.19 32.16 -33.58
C THR A 215 10.70 32.15 -33.31
N ALA A 216 11.17 33.03 -32.41
CA ALA A 216 12.53 33.01 -31.93
C ALA A 216 12.63 32.08 -30.72
N ILE A 217 13.62 31.18 -30.72
CA ILE A 217 13.87 30.23 -29.62
C ILE A 217 15.30 30.37 -29.10
N GLY A 218 15.45 30.27 -27.78
CA GLY A 218 16.72 30.34 -27.05
C GLY A 218 16.95 29.10 -26.19
N LEU A 219 18.16 28.96 -25.67
CA LEU A 219 18.58 27.83 -24.83
C LEU A 219 19.32 28.32 -23.58
N ALA A 220 18.85 27.95 -22.41
CA ALA A 220 19.55 28.19 -21.15
C ALA A 220 20.06 26.87 -20.55
N ILE A 221 21.26 26.92 -19.99
CA ILE A 221 21.91 25.81 -19.28
C ILE A 221 21.99 26.21 -17.81
N VAL A 222 21.33 25.42 -16.96
CA VAL A 222 21.19 25.70 -15.53
C VAL A 222 21.86 24.57 -14.73
N ALA A 223 22.72 24.95 -13.78
CA ALA A 223 23.27 24.03 -12.79
C ALA A 223 22.18 23.70 -11.77
N THR A 224 21.83 22.43 -11.62
CA THR A 224 20.78 21.99 -10.69
C THR A 224 21.29 20.90 -9.77
N ALA A 225 20.77 20.86 -8.54
CA ALA A 225 21.10 19.78 -7.59
C ALA A 225 20.49 18.44 -8.03
N ASP A 226 19.28 18.48 -8.58
CA ASP A 226 18.58 17.34 -9.19
C ASP A 226 17.99 17.76 -10.55
N ASN A 227 18.65 17.34 -11.63
CA ASN A 227 18.24 17.64 -13.00
C ASN A 227 17.12 16.73 -13.52
N THR A 228 16.48 15.96 -12.64
CA THR A 228 15.32 15.12 -12.97
C THR A 228 14.00 15.68 -12.46
N VAL A 229 14.05 16.81 -11.73
CA VAL A 229 12.91 17.54 -11.20
C VAL A 229 12.66 18.79 -12.03
N TRP A 230 11.39 19.08 -12.29
CA TRP A 230 10.98 20.29 -12.98
C TRP A 230 11.29 21.51 -12.12
N GLN A 231 12.13 22.40 -12.62
CA GLN A 231 12.55 23.59 -11.90
C GLN A 231 11.40 24.60 -11.84
N LYS A 232 11.03 25.00 -10.62
CA LYS A 232 9.97 25.98 -10.34
C LYS A 232 10.52 27.37 -10.03
N GLU A 233 11.77 27.44 -9.60
CA GLU A 233 12.50 28.66 -9.31
C GLU A 233 13.92 28.53 -9.90
N ILE A 234 14.42 29.59 -10.52
CA ILE A 234 15.77 29.65 -11.09
C ILE A 234 16.34 31.01 -10.68
N THR A 235 17.51 31.01 -10.05
CA THR A 235 18.23 32.24 -9.75
C THR A 235 19.27 32.52 -10.84
N ASP A 236 19.63 33.79 -11.05
CA ASP A 236 20.63 34.17 -12.07
C ASP A 236 22.00 33.51 -11.82
N ALA A 237 22.30 33.17 -10.56
CA ALA A 237 23.53 32.48 -10.19
C ALA A 237 23.57 31.00 -10.64
N ASP A 238 22.42 30.39 -10.92
CA ASP A 238 22.32 28.99 -11.35
C ASP A 238 22.49 28.84 -12.88
N VAL A 239 22.35 29.94 -13.63
CA VAL A 239 22.47 29.94 -15.09
C VAL A 239 23.94 29.95 -15.49
N ILE A 240 24.44 28.82 -15.99
CA ILE A 240 25.82 28.68 -16.46
C ILE A 240 26.02 29.45 -17.77
N LYS A 241 25.08 29.28 -18.70
CA LYS A 241 25.14 29.88 -20.02
C LYS A 241 23.74 30.01 -20.60
N CYS A 242 23.43 31.17 -21.18
CA CYS A 242 22.18 31.43 -21.87
C CYS A 242 22.47 31.88 -23.29
N LEU A 243 21.71 31.36 -24.24
CA LEU A 243 21.72 31.78 -25.63
C LEU A 243 20.44 32.53 -25.92
N GLU A 244 20.58 33.76 -26.37
CA GLU A 244 19.45 34.63 -26.71
C GLU A 244 18.58 34.03 -27.82
N PRO A 245 17.25 34.24 -27.76
CA PRO A 245 16.36 33.73 -28.79
C PRO A 245 16.70 34.21 -30.20
N CYS A 246 16.87 33.28 -31.15
CA CYS A 246 17.14 33.59 -32.56
C CYS A 246 16.01 33.09 -33.48
N ARG A 247 15.81 33.77 -34.61
CA ARG A 247 14.97 33.28 -35.73
C ARG A 247 15.82 32.49 -36.75
N CYS A 248 16.63 31.59 -36.23
CA CYS A 248 17.59 30.81 -37.00
C CYS A 248 17.26 29.32 -36.91
N ARG A 249 17.68 28.53 -37.91
CA ARG A 249 17.47 27.09 -37.90
C ARG A 249 18.22 26.46 -36.74
N ASP A 250 19.53 26.70 -36.70
CA ASP A 250 20.46 26.01 -35.84
C ASP A 250 21.11 27.01 -34.87
N LEU A 251 20.98 26.73 -33.57
CA LEU A 251 21.62 27.50 -32.51
C LEU A 251 22.56 26.56 -31.76
N MET A 252 23.87 26.81 -31.89
CA MET A 252 24.92 25.94 -31.35
C MET A 252 25.55 26.57 -30.11
N CYS A 253 25.72 25.79 -29.06
CA CYS A 253 26.30 26.18 -27.79
C CYS A 253 27.51 25.30 -27.44
N PRO A 254 28.74 25.75 -27.67
CA PRO A 254 29.90 25.09 -27.08
C PRO A 254 29.87 25.33 -25.56
N LEU A 255 29.94 24.28 -24.77
CA LEU A 255 29.91 24.28 -23.32
C LEU A 255 31.14 23.55 -22.78
N THR A 256 31.98 24.29 -22.07
CA THR A 256 33.06 23.71 -21.26
C THR A 256 32.51 23.41 -19.88
N VAL A 257 32.41 22.13 -19.52
CA VAL A 257 32.00 21.72 -18.17
C VAL A 257 33.25 21.46 -17.34
N ASP A 258 33.43 22.26 -16.29
CA ASP A 258 34.47 22.07 -15.27
C ASP A 258 33.91 21.22 -14.12
N MET A 259 34.46 20.03 -13.96
CA MET A 259 33.96 19.03 -13.01
C MET A 259 34.31 19.37 -11.55
N GLU A 260 35.25 20.30 -11.32
CA GLU A 260 35.62 20.77 -9.98
C GLU A 260 34.71 21.90 -9.48
N ASN A 261 34.13 22.70 -10.39
CA ASN A 261 33.43 23.95 -10.07
C ASN A 261 31.91 23.96 -10.30
N VAL A 262 31.36 23.02 -11.09
CA VAL A 262 29.92 22.99 -11.35
C VAL A 262 29.18 22.23 -10.23
N LYS A 263 28.23 22.89 -9.55
CA LYS A 263 27.27 22.23 -8.65
C LYS A 263 26.47 21.19 -9.46
N GLY A 264 26.53 19.92 -9.06
CA GLY A 264 25.89 18.82 -9.81
C GLY A 264 26.78 18.26 -10.91
N LYS A 265 27.96 17.73 -10.52
CA LYS A 265 29.11 17.30 -11.35
C LYS A 265 28.81 16.46 -12.60
N GLU A 266 27.61 15.88 -12.75
CA GLU A 266 27.24 14.99 -13.86
C GLU A 266 25.87 15.33 -14.49
N ARG A 267 25.20 16.38 -13.98
CA ARG A 267 23.75 16.57 -14.13
C ARG A 267 23.40 18.04 -14.33
N LEU A 268 23.14 18.41 -15.58
CA LEU A 268 22.71 19.76 -15.97
C LEU A 268 21.24 19.76 -16.40
N THR A 269 20.56 20.89 -16.22
CA THR A 269 19.21 21.12 -16.77
C THR A 269 19.30 22.06 -17.95
N LEU A 270 18.76 21.63 -19.10
CA LEU A 270 18.66 22.45 -20.31
C LEU A 270 17.24 22.96 -20.44
N ILE A 271 17.08 24.25 -20.73
CA ILE A 271 15.78 24.90 -20.84
C ILE A 271 15.70 25.56 -22.20
N ALA A 272 14.89 25.01 -23.09
CA ALA A 272 14.54 25.67 -24.35
C ALA A 272 13.37 26.63 -24.08
N PHE A 273 13.46 27.88 -24.53
CA PHE A 273 12.43 28.90 -24.27
C PHE A 273 12.18 29.77 -25.51
N ARG A 274 11.04 30.47 -25.53
CA ARG A 274 10.63 31.39 -26.60
C ARG A 274 10.86 32.83 -26.15
N GLU A 275 11.15 33.72 -27.11
CA GLU A 275 11.20 35.18 -26.88
C GLU A 275 9.87 35.70 -26.30
N ASP A 276 8.75 35.21 -26.83
CA ASP A 276 7.41 35.50 -26.34
C ASP A 276 6.67 34.20 -26.02
N SER A 277 6.16 34.09 -24.78
CA SER A 277 5.36 32.97 -24.30
C SER A 277 4.06 32.74 -25.11
N VAL A 278 3.56 33.77 -25.80
CA VAL A 278 2.36 33.73 -26.64
C VAL A 278 2.67 33.37 -28.09
N ALA A 279 3.95 33.35 -28.49
CA ALA A 279 4.35 33.05 -29.86
C ALA A 279 3.88 31.66 -30.33
N VAL A 280 3.69 31.51 -31.65
CA VAL A 280 3.20 30.27 -32.25
C VAL A 280 4.07 29.08 -31.84
N ASN A 281 3.44 27.98 -31.43
CA ASN A 281 4.15 26.75 -31.08
C ASN A 281 4.98 26.24 -32.26
N VAL A 282 6.27 26.01 -32.00
CA VAL A 282 7.22 25.49 -32.99
C VAL A 282 7.88 24.24 -32.41
N PRO A 283 7.89 23.11 -33.17
CA PRO A 283 8.72 21.98 -32.81
C PRO A 283 10.20 22.36 -32.92
N PHE A 284 11.02 21.72 -32.11
CA PHE A 284 12.46 21.83 -32.13
C PHE A 284 13.11 20.48 -31.82
N LEU A 285 14.38 20.36 -32.17
CA LEU A 285 15.24 19.25 -31.84
C LEU A 285 16.36 19.80 -30.94
N LEU A 286 16.52 19.21 -29.76
CA LEU A 286 17.63 19.48 -28.87
C LEU A 286 18.64 18.35 -29.00
N SER A 287 19.91 18.68 -29.19
CA SER A 287 21.00 17.75 -29.41
C SER A 287 22.17 18.06 -28.47
N ALA A 288 22.91 17.02 -28.12
CA ALA A 288 24.12 17.10 -27.32
C ALA A 288 25.18 16.16 -27.91
N TRP A 289 26.41 16.66 -27.98
CA TRP A 289 27.55 15.95 -28.52
C TRP A 289 28.76 16.12 -27.62
N SER A 290 29.51 15.05 -27.40
CA SER A 290 30.84 15.09 -26.80
C SER A 290 31.79 14.18 -27.56
N ASP A 291 33.07 14.50 -27.56
CA ASP A 291 34.09 13.61 -28.12
C ASP A 291 34.68 12.67 -27.05
N ASN A 292 34.41 12.95 -25.76
CA ASN A 292 35.14 12.36 -24.64
C ASN A 292 34.26 11.64 -23.61
N CYS A 293 32.93 11.75 -23.71
CA CYS A 293 32.01 11.11 -22.77
C CYS A 293 30.67 10.77 -23.43
N GLU A 294 29.99 9.76 -22.88
CA GLU A 294 28.58 9.54 -23.25
C GLU A 294 27.72 10.68 -22.73
N VAL A 295 26.77 11.11 -23.56
CA VAL A 295 25.79 12.15 -23.19
C VAL A 295 24.40 11.57 -23.38
N ALA A 296 23.50 11.84 -22.44
CA ALA A 296 22.12 11.42 -22.53
C ALA A 296 21.19 12.60 -22.25
N LEU A 297 20.31 12.88 -23.21
CA LEU A 297 19.24 13.85 -23.10
C LEU A 297 17.91 13.13 -22.85
N ALA A 298 17.14 13.63 -21.89
CA ALA A 298 15.75 13.21 -21.72
C ALA A 298 14.87 14.40 -21.28
N PRO A 299 13.59 14.42 -21.66
CA PRO A 299 12.67 15.45 -21.17
C PRO A 299 12.43 15.27 -19.67
N ILE A 300 12.37 16.38 -18.93
CA ILE A 300 12.03 16.34 -17.51
C ILE A 300 10.51 16.19 -17.40
N VAL A 301 10.08 15.08 -16.79
CA VAL A 301 8.67 14.81 -16.53
C VAL A 301 8.14 15.81 -15.52
N ARG A 302 6.95 16.35 -15.79
CA ARG A 302 6.29 17.29 -14.90
C ARG A 302 5.69 16.62 -13.69
N ASP A 303 5.48 17.43 -12.67
CA ASP A 303 4.66 17.08 -11.54
C ASP A 303 3.25 16.70 -12.02
N LEU A 304 2.90 15.42 -11.88
CA LEU A 304 1.57 14.92 -12.10
C LEU A 304 0.82 14.92 -10.78
N LYS A 305 -0.38 15.48 -10.80
CA LYS A 305 -1.30 15.45 -9.67
C LYS A 305 -2.14 14.18 -9.72
N THR A 306 -2.00 13.33 -8.70
CA THR A 306 -2.86 12.16 -8.48
C THR A 306 -3.76 12.45 -7.29
N THR A 307 -5.08 12.43 -7.51
CA THR A 307 -6.07 12.75 -6.47
C THR A 307 -6.87 11.52 -6.08
N VAL A 308 -7.02 11.29 -4.79
CA VAL A 308 -8.01 10.37 -4.22
C VAL A 308 -9.04 11.15 -3.42
N ASN A 309 -10.28 10.70 -3.43
CA ASN A 309 -11.35 11.25 -2.63
C ASN A 309 -11.58 10.40 -1.36
N GLY A 310 -12.16 11.04 -0.37
CA GLY A 310 -12.53 10.42 0.90
C GLY A 310 -13.69 11.14 1.55
N GLU A 311 -14.23 10.49 2.57
CA GLU A 311 -15.27 11.05 3.42
C GLU A 311 -15.01 10.57 4.84
N TRP A 312 -15.07 11.49 5.80
CA TRP A 312 -14.99 11.11 7.21
C TRP A 312 -16.34 10.53 7.63
N PRO A 313 -16.34 9.44 8.41
CA PRO A 313 -17.57 8.81 8.87
C PRO A 313 -18.36 9.74 9.77
N VAL A 314 -19.69 9.67 9.64
CA VAL A 314 -20.64 10.41 10.49
C VAL A 314 -21.14 9.54 11.65
N GLU A 315 -21.21 8.23 11.43
CA GLU A 315 -21.78 7.25 12.37
C GLU A 315 -20.88 7.00 13.60
N TYR A 316 -19.57 7.20 13.45
CA TYR A 316 -18.60 6.95 14.51
C TYR A 316 -17.48 8.01 14.48
N PRO A 317 -16.91 8.35 15.64
CA PRO A 317 -15.85 9.34 15.74
C PRO A 317 -14.56 8.90 15.03
N VAL A 318 -13.78 9.89 14.62
CA VAL A 318 -12.38 9.75 14.19
C VAL A 318 -11.51 10.67 15.06
N GLY A 319 -10.19 10.59 14.94
CA GLY A 319 -9.33 11.47 15.73
C GLY A 319 -7.89 11.53 15.29
N SER A 320 -7.16 12.45 15.92
CA SER A 320 -5.71 12.58 15.79
C SER A 320 -4.97 11.33 16.29
N PRO A 321 -3.66 11.19 16.00
CA PRO A 321 -2.83 10.09 16.50
C PRO A 321 -2.95 9.72 17.98
N ALA A 322 -3.22 10.71 18.85
CA ALA A 322 -3.42 10.50 20.28
C ALA A 322 -4.79 9.90 20.65
N SER A 323 -5.74 9.90 19.71
CA SER A 323 -7.10 9.40 19.90
C SER A 323 -7.21 7.90 19.63
N SER A 324 -8.01 7.21 20.44
CA SER A 324 -8.36 5.80 20.18
C SER A 324 -9.10 5.58 18.86
N PHE A 325 -9.72 6.64 18.32
CA PHE A 325 -10.44 6.66 17.04
C PHE A 325 -9.56 6.92 15.82
N TRP A 326 -8.24 7.07 15.99
CA TRP A 326 -7.34 7.28 14.85
C TRP A 326 -7.41 6.12 13.83
N ARG A 327 -7.56 4.89 14.31
CA ARG A 327 -7.71 3.67 13.49
C ARG A 327 -8.94 3.67 12.57
N ASP A 328 -9.93 4.44 12.96
CA ASP A 328 -11.23 4.56 12.29
C ASP A 328 -11.20 5.62 11.18
N CYS A 329 -10.12 6.41 11.10
CA CYS A 329 -9.83 7.29 9.98
C CYS A 329 -9.70 6.48 8.67
N PRO A 330 -10.16 7.03 7.53
CA PRO A 330 -9.86 6.45 6.23
C PRO A 330 -8.33 6.36 6.01
N GLN A 331 -7.85 5.22 5.52
CA GLN A 331 -6.43 5.00 5.24
C GLN A 331 -6.22 4.70 3.75
N TYR A 332 -5.08 5.13 3.22
CA TYR A 332 -4.77 5.04 1.79
C TYR A 332 -3.37 4.50 1.57
N PHE A 333 -3.20 3.65 0.56
CA PHE A 333 -1.89 3.24 0.09
C PHE A 333 -1.36 4.19 -0.99
N ILE A 334 -0.09 4.56 -0.87
CA ILE A 334 0.67 5.23 -1.92
C ILE A 334 1.84 4.34 -2.35
N PHE A 335 1.97 4.13 -3.67
CA PHE A 335 2.97 3.27 -4.30
C PHE A 335 3.82 4.10 -5.27
N PRO A 336 4.99 4.58 -4.85
CA PRO A 336 5.91 5.29 -5.72
C PRO A 336 6.64 4.34 -6.67
N SER A 337 6.54 4.57 -7.98
CA SER A 337 7.28 3.75 -8.96
C SER A 337 8.80 3.78 -8.73
N GLU A 338 9.32 4.98 -8.45
CA GLU A 338 10.72 5.28 -8.16
C GLU A 338 10.81 6.22 -6.95
N SER A 339 12.02 6.37 -6.41
CA SER A 339 12.28 7.30 -5.32
C SER A 339 12.09 8.75 -5.78
N THR A 340 11.19 9.48 -5.12
CA THR A 340 10.78 10.83 -5.52
C THR A 340 10.38 11.66 -4.31
N ASP A 341 10.55 12.98 -4.42
CA ASP A 341 9.92 13.92 -3.51
C ASP A 341 8.44 14.06 -3.89
N VAL A 342 7.57 14.07 -2.89
CA VAL A 342 6.11 14.14 -3.06
C VAL A 342 5.55 15.25 -2.19
N LEU A 343 4.81 16.16 -2.82
CA LEU A 343 3.97 17.13 -2.12
C LEU A 343 2.58 16.51 -1.93
N LEU A 344 2.18 16.35 -0.67
CA LEU A 344 0.86 15.87 -0.28
C LEU A 344 0.00 17.05 0.16
N VAL A 345 -1.20 17.18 -0.40
CA VAL A 345 -2.15 18.24 -0.04
C VAL A 345 -3.49 17.60 0.32
N LEU A 346 -3.90 17.76 1.59
CA LEU A 346 -5.21 17.39 2.07
C LEU A 346 -6.15 18.60 1.97
N ARG A 347 -7.25 18.45 1.23
CA ARG A 347 -8.26 19.50 1.04
C ARG A 347 -9.61 19.02 1.55
N GLN A 348 -10.35 19.85 2.25
CA GLN A 348 -11.71 19.53 2.72
C GLN A 348 -12.77 20.34 1.97
N GLU A 349 -13.97 19.75 1.85
CA GLU A 349 -15.16 20.48 1.43
C GLU A 349 -15.66 21.36 2.59
N VAL A 350 -15.82 22.66 2.33
CA VAL A 350 -16.33 23.63 3.32
C VAL A 350 -17.60 24.24 2.77
N ALA A 351 -18.70 24.08 3.48
CA ALA A 351 -19.99 24.67 3.12
C ALA A 351 -19.95 26.20 3.24
N VAL A 352 -20.75 26.89 2.42
CA VAL A 352 -20.79 28.35 2.41
C VAL A 352 -21.27 28.87 3.78
N GLY A 353 -20.40 29.59 4.49
CA GLY A 353 -20.70 30.20 5.79
C GLY A 353 -20.27 29.39 7.01
N GLU A 354 -19.73 28.18 6.85
CA GLU A 354 -19.18 27.38 7.95
C GLU A 354 -17.65 27.52 8.05
N PRO A 355 -17.07 27.51 9.26
CA PRO A 355 -15.62 27.49 9.42
C PRO A 355 -15.03 26.13 8.97
N PRO A 356 -13.81 26.11 8.41
CA PRO A 356 -13.11 24.86 8.08
C PRO A 356 -12.80 24.06 9.35
N LYS A 357 -12.96 22.73 9.27
CA LYS A 357 -12.66 21.82 10.38
C LYS A 357 -11.15 21.68 10.56
N PRO A 358 -10.63 21.42 11.78
CA PRO A 358 -9.22 21.15 11.95
C PRO A 358 -8.85 19.79 11.36
N ILE A 359 -8.08 19.80 10.26
CA ILE A 359 -7.69 18.60 9.51
C ILE A 359 -6.16 18.45 9.51
N GLY A 360 -5.69 17.22 9.55
CA GLY A 360 -4.27 16.85 9.50
C GLY A 360 -4.09 15.48 8.85
N PHE A 361 -2.85 15.07 8.64
CA PHE A 361 -2.57 13.71 8.15
C PHE A 361 -1.20 13.22 8.60
N THR A 362 -1.07 11.90 8.68
CA THR A 362 0.21 11.22 8.89
C THR A 362 0.57 10.35 7.71
N VAL A 363 1.87 10.21 7.46
CA VAL A 363 2.44 9.30 6.46
C VAL A 363 3.30 8.28 7.18
N HIS A 364 2.97 7.00 6.99
CA HIS A 364 3.58 5.88 7.68
C HIS A 364 4.34 4.97 6.72
N ARG A 365 5.48 4.49 7.19
CA ARG A 365 6.26 3.44 6.56
C ARG A 365 5.60 2.08 6.84
N ALA A 366 4.78 1.62 5.90
CA ALA A 366 4.12 0.32 6.05
C ALA A 366 5.14 -0.82 6.12
N THR A 367 4.90 -1.77 7.02
CA THR A 367 5.61 -3.05 7.13
C THR A 367 4.79 -4.21 6.57
N THR A 368 3.47 -4.02 6.45
CA THR A 368 2.51 -4.97 5.89
C THR A 368 1.54 -4.23 4.96
N CYS A 369 0.90 -4.96 4.05
CA CYS A 369 -0.12 -4.41 3.15
C CYS A 369 -1.52 -4.44 3.81
N ARG A 370 -1.64 -3.94 5.03
CA ARG A 370 -2.91 -3.83 5.78
C ARG A 370 -3.02 -2.46 6.44
N SER A 371 -4.23 -2.00 6.75
CA SER A 371 -4.39 -0.75 7.49
C SER A 371 -3.89 -0.86 8.93
N TYR A 372 -3.40 0.26 9.48
CA TYR A 372 -2.96 0.31 10.87
C TYR A 372 -4.15 0.34 11.82
N LEU A 373 -4.12 -0.54 12.81
CA LEU A 373 -5.08 -0.52 13.91
C LEU A 373 -4.61 0.35 15.07
N GLU A 374 -3.31 0.56 15.21
CA GLU A 374 -2.72 1.35 16.29
C GLU A 374 -1.72 2.33 15.71
N TYR A 375 -1.63 3.50 16.35
CA TYR A 375 -0.66 4.51 15.99
C TYR A 375 0.70 4.11 16.58
N ASP A 376 1.68 3.85 15.70
CA ASP A 376 3.07 3.61 16.07
C ASP A 376 3.94 4.80 15.60
N PRO A 377 4.45 5.64 16.53
CA PRO A 377 5.33 6.75 16.21
C PRO A 377 6.58 6.34 15.41
N ALA A 378 7.10 5.11 15.60
CA ALA A 378 8.31 4.64 14.92
C ALA A 378 8.11 4.46 13.40
N THR A 379 6.86 4.34 12.95
CA THR A 379 6.53 4.22 11.52
C THR A 379 6.32 5.56 10.84
N VAL A 380 6.15 6.66 11.59
CA VAL A 380 5.80 7.97 11.05
C VAL A 380 6.99 8.58 10.30
N MET A 381 6.76 8.99 9.06
CA MET A 381 7.71 9.73 8.24
C MET A 381 7.39 11.21 8.14
N LEU A 382 6.11 11.55 8.22
CA LEU A 382 5.62 12.92 8.20
C LEU A 382 4.32 12.98 9.00
N GLU A 383 4.21 14.02 9.83
CA GLU A 383 2.98 14.36 10.54
C GLU A 383 2.67 15.83 10.30
N VAL A 384 1.54 16.09 9.65
CA VAL A 384 1.00 17.44 9.47
C VAL A 384 -0.07 17.64 10.53
N GLN A 385 0.19 18.59 11.42
CA GLN A 385 -0.68 18.90 12.56
C GLN A 385 -2.05 19.38 12.10
N ALA A 386 -3.08 19.08 12.92
CA ALA A 386 -4.44 19.52 12.61
C ALA A 386 -4.55 21.04 12.64
N ALA A 387 -5.04 21.63 11.55
CA ALA A 387 -5.25 23.06 11.44
C ALA A 387 -6.62 23.37 10.77
N PRO A 388 -7.34 24.40 11.22
CA PRO A 388 -8.64 24.79 10.66
C PRO A 388 -8.44 25.58 9.36
N TYR A 389 -7.91 24.92 8.34
CA TYR A 389 -7.69 25.50 7.00
C TYR A 389 -8.43 24.69 5.94
N THR A 390 -8.77 25.33 4.82
CA THR A 390 -9.37 24.64 3.67
C THR A 390 -8.46 23.56 3.08
N SER A 391 -7.14 23.74 3.23
CA SER A 391 -6.12 22.78 2.86
C SER A 391 -4.92 22.81 3.79
N VAL A 392 -4.31 21.65 4.02
CA VAL A 392 -3.02 21.49 4.69
C VAL A 392 -2.08 20.69 3.79
N GLU A 393 -0.79 20.98 3.84
CA GLU A 393 0.20 20.38 2.95
C GLU A 393 1.44 19.91 3.70
N GLY A 394 2.16 18.96 3.10
CA GLY A 394 3.44 18.49 3.60
C GLY A 394 4.25 17.82 2.50
N THR A 395 5.56 18.02 2.53
CA THR A 395 6.49 17.46 1.54
C THR A 395 7.38 16.43 2.20
N LEU A 396 7.58 15.29 1.54
CA LEU A 396 8.55 14.28 1.97
C LEU A 396 9.11 13.49 0.80
N ARG A 397 10.28 12.88 1.01
CA ARG A 397 10.88 11.93 0.06
C ARG A 397 10.37 10.52 0.31
N LEU A 398 9.76 9.92 -0.70
CA LEU A 398 9.34 8.53 -0.68
C LEU A 398 10.30 7.68 -1.52
N LEU A 399 10.63 6.49 -1.02
CA LEU A 399 11.45 5.53 -1.74
C LEU A 399 10.58 4.70 -2.70
N GLY A 400 11.15 4.34 -3.85
CA GLY A 400 10.44 3.56 -4.88
C GLY A 400 10.10 2.13 -4.42
N MET A 401 9.09 1.52 -5.05
CA MET A 401 8.62 0.17 -4.71
C MET A 401 9.73 -0.89 -4.77
N LYS A 402 10.69 -0.77 -5.69
CA LYS A 402 11.83 -1.72 -5.79
C LYS A 402 12.74 -1.64 -4.56
N GLU A 403 13.10 -0.43 -4.14
CA GLU A 403 13.92 -0.19 -2.94
C GLU A 403 13.19 -0.64 -1.66
N ARG A 404 11.86 -0.52 -1.67
CA ARG A 404 10.95 -0.92 -0.59
C ARG A 404 10.55 -2.41 -0.64
N ARG A 405 11.14 -3.22 -1.53
CA ARG A 405 10.80 -4.65 -1.71
C ARG A 405 9.28 -4.91 -1.87
N GLY A 406 8.59 -4.01 -2.55
CA GLY A 406 7.15 -4.12 -2.78
C GLY A 406 6.25 -3.53 -1.67
N MET A 407 6.80 -2.91 -0.62
CA MET A 407 6.00 -2.35 0.48
C MET A 407 5.53 -0.90 0.21
N PRO A 408 4.21 -0.61 0.27
CA PRO A 408 3.68 0.74 0.07
C PRO A 408 3.91 1.63 1.28
N TYR A 409 3.52 2.90 1.19
CA TYR A 409 3.32 3.75 2.37
C TYR A 409 1.83 3.89 2.66
N ILE A 410 1.48 4.18 3.92
CA ILE A 410 0.09 4.40 4.34
C ILE A 410 -0.08 5.86 4.74
N ILE A 411 -1.11 6.50 4.20
CA ILE A 411 -1.50 7.86 4.54
C ILE A 411 -2.81 7.81 5.31
N VAL A 412 -2.86 8.48 6.46
CA VAL A 412 -4.05 8.55 7.32
C VAL A 412 -4.47 10.01 7.50
N PRO A 413 -5.40 10.52 6.67
CA PRO A 413 -6.05 11.80 6.90
C PRO A 413 -6.99 11.71 8.12
N PHE A 414 -6.84 12.63 9.06
CA PHE A 414 -7.62 12.69 10.28
C PHE A 414 -8.22 14.08 10.50
N CYS A 415 -9.28 14.12 11.31
CA CYS A 415 -9.91 15.34 11.80
C CYS A 415 -10.04 15.24 13.32
N THR A 416 -9.92 16.36 14.03
CA THR A 416 -10.03 16.39 15.50
C THR A 416 -11.44 16.69 16.01
N GLU A 417 -12.39 16.95 15.12
CA GLU A 417 -13.80 17.06 15.51
C GLU A 417 -14.37 15.68 15.84
N ALA A 418 -15.23 15.63 16.87
CA ALA A 418 -15.79 14.36 17.35
C ALA A 418 -16.69 13.67 16.32
N THR A 419 -17.43 14.44 15.53
CA THR A 419 -18.29 13.94 14.44
C THR A 419 -18.00 14.77 13.20
N PRO A 420 -16.85 14.52 12.53
CA PRO A 420 -16.40 15.41 11.48
C PRO A 420 -17.38 15.35 10.33
N GLY A 421 -17.62 14.18 9.74
CA GLY A 421 -18.38 14.10 8.50
C GLY A 421 -17.77 14.94 7.36
N GLY A 422 -18.31 14.79 6.16
CA GLY A 422 -17.94 15.62 5.02
C GLY A 422 -16.77 15.06 4.21
N LYS A 423 -16.66 15.58 2.98
CA LYS A 423 -15.76 15.06 1.96
C LYS A 423 -14.41 15.75 1.99
N PHE A 424 -13.40 15.01 1.60
CA PHE A 424 -12.05 15.52 1.41
C PHE A 424 -11.40 14.90 0.17
N TRP A 425 -10.32 15.55 -0.26
CA TRP A 425 -9.46 15.09 -1.32
C TRP A 425 -8.02 15.10 -0.83
N MET A 426 -7.30 14.03 -1.15
CA MET A 426 -5.87 13.95 -0.91
C MET A 426 -5.18 13.94 -2.26
N ASP A 427 -4.34 14.94 -2.48
CA ASP A 427 -3.58 15.11 -3.70
C ASP A 427 -2.13 14.73 -3.45
N ALA A 428 -1.58 13.86 -4.29
CA ALA A 428 -0.16 13.57 -4.34
C ALA A 428 0.42 14.14 -5.63
N ILE A 429 1.37 15.06 -5.49
CA ILE A 429 1.98 15.79 -6.60
C ILE A 429 3.46 15.41 -6.64
N ALA A 430 3.88 14.76 -7.73
CA ALA A 430 5.26 14.34 -7.93
C ALA A 430 5.61 14.22 -9.42
N ASN A 431 6.91 14.32 -9.73
CA ASN A 431 7.46 14.18 -11.09
C ASN A 431 7.67 12.72 -11.53
N ARG A 432 7.23 11.75 -10.72
CA ARG A 432 7.26 10.32 -11.02
C ARG A 432 5.87 9.72 -10.85
N SER A 433 5.62 8.61 -11.54
CA SER A 433 4.35 7.91 -11.44
C SER A 433 4.13 7.39 -10.02
N LEU A 434 2.97 7.70 -9.46
CA LEU A 434 2.52 7.23 -8.15
C LEU A 434 1.16 6.55 -8.35
N ARG A 435 0.97 5.36 -7.78
CA ARG A 435 -0.39 4.82 -7.60
C ARG A 435 -0.88 5.25 -6.22
N PHE A 436 -2.07 5.82 -6.17
CA PHE A 436 -2.69 6.27 -4.92
C PHE A 436 -4.09 5.69 -4.84
N CYS A 437 -4.38 4.89 -3.82
CA CYS A 437 -5.70 4.25 -3.68
C CYS A 437 -6.11 4.08 -2.22
N ARG A 438 -7.43 4.11 -1.98
CA ARG A 438 -8.02 3.84 -0.67
C ARG A 438 -7.79 2.37 -0.28
N ILE A 439 -7.50 2.12 1.00
CA ILE A 439 -7.55 0.76 1.55
C ILE A 439 -9.01 0.38 1.67
N GLU A 440 -9.47 -0.58 0.87
CA GLU A 440 -10.85 -1.06 0.95
C GLU A 440 -11.04 -1.89 2.23
N PRO A 441 -11.93 -1.46 3.17
CA PRO A 441 -12.10 -2.19 4.42
C PRO A 441 -12.53 -3.65 4.23
N ARG A 442 -13.23 -3.95 3.13
CA ARG A 442 -13.70 -5.31 2.79
C ARG A 442 -12.57 -6.27 2.41
N LEU A 443 -11.43 -5.75 1.94
CA LEU A 443 -10.28 -6.54 1.49
C LEU A 443 -9.12 -6.50 2.50
N ASP A 444 -9.33 -5.91 3.66
CA ASP A 444 -8.30 -5.61 4.67
C ASP A 444 -8.54 -6.39 5.97
N TRP A 445 -9.13 -5.74 6.98
CA TRP A 445 -9.58 -6.39 8.21
C TRP A 445 -11.05 -6.74 8.10
N HIS A 446 -11.45 -7.93 8.56
CA HIS A 446 -12.85 -8.16 8.86
C HIS A 446 -13.26 -7.29 10.06
N ARG A 447 -14.22 -6.38 9.86
CA ARG A 447 -14.66 -5.41 10.88
C ARG A 447 -16.11 -5.67 11.25
N ASP A 448 -16.39 -5.70 12.55
CA ASP A 448 -17.77 -5.73 13.08
C ASP A 448 -17.84 -4.86 14.34
N ARG A 449 -19.01 -4.30 14.65
CA ARG A 449 -19.27 -3.56 15.88
C ARG A 449 -20.56 -4.04 16.52
N LYS A 450 -20.50 -4.33 17.82
CA LYS A 450 -21.65 -4.74 18.63
C LYS A 450 -21.79 -3.84 19.84
N SER A 451 -22.98 -3.31 20.05
CA SER A 451 -23.31 -2.61 21.30
C SER A 451 -23.83 -3.61 22.32
N ALA A 452 -23.48 -3.38 23.58
CA ALA A 452 -23.97 -4.10 24.75
C ALA A 452 -24.28 -3.09 25.85
N THR A 453 -25.16 -3.48 26.75
CA THR A 453 -25.49 -2.69 27.94
C THR A 453 -25.37 -3.55 29.17
N PHE A 454 -24.94 -2.96 30.27
CA PHE A 454 -24.99 -3.54 31.61
C PHE A 454 -26.16 -2.87 32.33
N THR A 455 -27.31 -3.52 32.49
CA THR A 455 -28.50 -2.86 33.08
C THR A 455 -29.21 -3.74 34.08
N LEU A 456 -29.76 -3.15 35.15
CA LEU A 456 -30.59 -3.88 36.09
C LEU A 456 -31.81 -4.56 35.43
N THR A 457 -32.35 -3.93 34.39
CA THR A 457 -33.61 -4.34 33.74
C THR A 457 -33.52 -5.67 32.99
N ASP A 458 -32.38 -5.97 32.37
CA ASP A 458 -32.16 -7.20 31.60
C ASP A 458 -31.29 -8.23 32.34
N GLY A 459 -30.87 -7.93 33.58
CA GLY A 459 -30.05 -8.84 34.38
C GLY A 459 -28.56 -8.86 34.03
N SER A 460 -28.11 -8.02 33.08
CA SER A 460 -26.77 -8.10 32.47
C SER A 460 -25.63 -7.42 33.24
N PHE A 461 -25.88 -6.95 34.46
CA PHE A 461 -24.96 -6.14 35.28
C PHE A 461 -23.93 -6.96 36.08
N GLY A 462 -23.41 -8.03 35.48
CA GLY A 462 -22.38 -8.88 36.07
C GLY A 462 -21.05 -8.15 36.32
N GLY A 463 -20.25 -8.70 37.25
CA GLY A 463 -18.93 -8.15 37.58
C GLY A 463 -17.81 -8.86 36.81
N SER A 464 -16.57 -8.51 37.14
CA SER A 464 -15.40 -9.26 36.66
C SER A 464 -15.50 -10.74 37.01
N PRO A 465 -14.75 -11.63 36.32
CA PRO A 465 -14.68 -13.06 36.61
C PRO A 465 -14.32 -13.42 38.05
N ARG A 466 -13.92 -12.45 38.89
CA ARG A 466 -13.75 -12.59 40.34
C ARG A 466 -15.08 -12.72 41.10
N PHE A 467 -16.21 -12.35 40.50
CA PHE A 467 -17.54 -12.39 41.08
C PHE A 467 -18.40 -13.41 40.35
N SER A 468 -19.15 -14.23 41.08
CA SER A 468 -20.05 -15.25 40.51
C SER A 468 -21.03 -14.72 39.44
N SER A 469 -21.36 -13.43 39.51
CA SER A 469 -22.25 -12.73 38.58
C SER A 469 -21.68 -12.45 37.19
N TRP A 470 -20.39 -12.68 36.93
CA TRP A 470 -19.80 -12.53 35.59
C TRP A 470 -20.58 -13.32 34.52
N ARG A 471 -21.20 -14.44 34.93
CA ARG A 471 -22.03 -15.30 34.08
C ARG A 471 -23.24 -14.58 33.51
N SER A 472 -23.71 -13.52 34.16
CA SER A 472 -24.84 -12.71 33.71
C SER A 472 -24.41 -11.61 32.75
N SER A 473 -23.12 -11.26 32.72
CA SER A 473 -22.59 -10.26 31.79
C SER A 473 -22.84 -10.64 30.32
N PRO A 474 -22.93 -9.67 29.41
CA PRO A 474 -23.08 -9.94 27.98
C PRO A 474 -21.91 -10.79 27.44
N GLN A 475 -22.26 -11.80 26.66
CA GLN A 475 -21.31 -12.67 25.98
C GLN A 475 -21.63 -12.73 24.48
N PHE A 476 -20.60 -12.75 23.65
CA PHE A 476 -20.70 -12.85 22.20
C PHE A 476 -19.98 -14.10 21.70
N ALA A 477 -20.63 -14.84 20.80
CA ALA A 477 -20.05 -15.94 20.05
C ALA A 477 -19.36 -15.41 18.78
N LEU A 478 -18.05 -15.61 18.67
CA LEU A 478 -17.21 -15.29 17.52
C LEU A 478 -16.93 -16.60 16.77
N THR A 479 -17.67 -16.84 15.69
CA THR A 479 -17.59 -18.10 14.92
C THR A 479 -16.73 -17.92 13.67
N PHE A 480 -15.76 -18.83 13.46
CA PHE A 480 -14.83 -18.79 12.34
C PHE A 480 -15.19 -19.87 11.29
N PRO A 481 -15.99 -19.56 10.26
CA PRO A 481 -16.60 -20.56 9.38
C PRO A 481 -15.58 -21.39 8.58
N VAL A 482 -14.45 -20.79 8.20
CA VAL A 482 -13.38 -21.45 7.42
C VAL A 482 -12.12 -21.71 8.25
N GLY A 483 -12.20 -21.52 9.57
CA GLY A 483 -11.05 -21.44 10.46
C GLY A 483 -10.43 -20.05 10.42
N GLY A 484 -9.54 -19.79 11.36
CA GLY A 484 -8.94 -18.46 11.50
C GLY A 484 -7.53 -18.56 12.02
N GLN A 485 -6.57 -18.11 11.21
CA GLN A 485 -5.19 -17.91 11.64
C GLN A 485 -4.85 -16.42 11.48
N GLY A 486 -4.26 -15.83 12.52
CA GLY A 486 -3.73 -14.47 12.49
C GLY A 486 -4.26 -13.57 13.60
N ARG A 487 -3.88 -12.29 13.53
CA ARG A 487 -4.22 -11.28 14.54
C ARG A 487 -5.73 -11.08 14.70
N LEU A 488 -6.19 -11.10 15.94
CA LEU A 488 -7.50 -10.68 16.40
C LEU A 488 -7.34 -9.51 17.37
N PHE A 489 -7.92 -8.38 17.01
CA PHE A 489 -7.85 -7.15 17.77
C PHE A 489 -9.25 -6.71 18.17
N LEU A 490 -9.51 -6.63 19.47
CA LEU A 490 -10.79 -6.28 20.06
C LEU A 490 -10.65 -4.99 20.86
N VAL A 491 -11.63 -4.11 20.74
CA VAL A 491 -11.72 -2.86 21.52
C VAL A 491 -13.06 -2.85 22.23
N LEU A 492 -13.06 -2.67 23.55
CA LEU A 492 -14.25 -2.37 24.33
C LEU A 492 -14.19 -0.93 24.79
N ARG A 493 -15.24 -0.17 24.49
CA ARG A 493 -15.39 1.23 24.89
C ARG A 493 -16.64 1.39 25.75
N ASN A 494 -16.54 2.16 26.83
CA ASN A 494 -17.69 2.74 27.51
C ASN A 494 -18.15 3.98 26.73
N ASP A 495 -19.41 3.97 26.29
CA ASP A 495 -19.97 5.02 25.45
C ASP A 495 -20.25 6.32 26.22
N ASP A 496 -20.31 6.26 27.55
CA ASP A 496 -20.33 7.45 28.41
C ASP A 496 -18.90 7.97 28.67
N VAL A 497 -18.49 8.96 27.89
CA VAL A 497 -17.18 9.64 28.03
C VAL A 497 -17.05 10.37 29.37
N GLY A 498 -18.17 10.71 30.02
CA GLY A 498 -18.20 11.34 31.34
C GLY A 498 -17.99 10.36 32.50
N ASP A 499 -18.14 9.06 32.27
CA ASP A 499 -18.01 8.04 33.30
C ASP A 499 -16.54 7.78 33.64
N LYS A 500 -16.12 8.32 34.79
CA LYS A 500 -14.76 8.15 35.33
C LYS A 500 -14.64 7.03 36.37
N LEU A 501 -15.73 6.30 36.63
CA LEU A 501 -15.83 5.37 37.75
C LEU A 501 -16.02 3.92 37.32
N THR A 502 -16.63 3.69 36.17
CA THR A 502 -16.86 2.33 35.66
C THR A 502 -15.68 1.87 34.84
N GLU A 503 -14.87 1.01 35.45
CA GLU A 503 -13.88 0.22 34.72
C GLU A 503 -14.58 -0.92 33.99
N VAL A 504 -14.20 -1.13 32.74
CA VAL A 504 -14.72 -2.20 31.88
C VAL A 504 -13.58 -3.15 31.51
N GLY A 505 -13.92 -4.41 31.29
CA GLY A 505 -12.99 -5.48 30.94
C GLY A 505 -13.60 -6.47 29.96
N MET A 506 -12.74 -7.23 29.30
CA MET A 506 -13.14 -8.32 28.41
C MET A 506 -12.29 -9.55 28.65
N MET A 507 -12.89 -10.71 28.40
CA MET A 507 -12.23 -12.00 28.44
C MET A 507 -12.65 -12.81 27.22
N LEU A 508 -11.68 -13.29 26.46
CA LEU A 508 -11.84 -14.14 25.30
C LEU A 508 -11.58 -15.58 25.70
N LEU A 509 -12.57 -16.45 25.46
CA LEU A 509 -12.61 -17.83 25.91
C LEU A 509 -12.83 -18.79 24.73
N HIS A 510 -12.36 -20.01 24.85
CA HIS A 510 -12.81 -21.10 23.98
C HIS A 510 -14.27 -21.47 24.30
N GLY A 511 -15.09 -21.52 23.25
CA GLY A 511 -16.43 -22.07 23.33
C GLY A 511 -16.38 -23.58 23.54
N ASP A 512 -17.41 -24.12 24.21
CA ASP A 512 -17.54 -25.56 24.41
C ASP A 512 -18.05 -26.21 23.12
N ASN A 513 -17.14 -26.53 22.18
CA ASN A 513 -17.48 -27.09 20.86
C ASN A 513 -18.34 -28.36 20.92
N GLN A 514 -18.35 -29.06 22.05
CA GLN A 514 -19.24 -30.21 22.30
C GLN A 514 -20.73 -29.83 22.33
N TRP A 515 -21.06 -28.55 22.54
CA TRP A 515 -22.43 -28.06 22.74
C TRP A 515 -22.76 -26.93 21.77
N GLU A 516 -23.74 -27.15 20.89
CA GLU A 516 -24.21 -26.13 19.93
C GLU A 516 -23.07 -25.43 19.16
N ASN A 517 -22.04 -26.19 18.80
CA ASN A 517 -20.82 -25.72 18.12
C ASN A 517 -20.09 -24.61 18.90
N GLY A 518 -20.11 -24.66 20.25
CA GLY A 518 -19.40 -23.69 21.09
C GLY A 518 -20.07 -22.32 21.21
N GLN A 519 -21.31 -22.16 20.71
CA GLN A 519 -22.03 -20.88 20.70
C GLN A 519 -22.82 -20.60 21.99
N ARG A 520 -22.89 -21.56 22.91
CA ARG A 520 -23.70 -21.45 24.13
C ARG A 520 -23.03 -20.52 25.14
N ARG A 521 -23.84 -19.85 25.98
CA ARG A 521 -23.37 -19.03 27.10
C ARG A 521 -22.42 -19.85 27.99
N LYS A 522 -21.21 -19.35 28.19
CA LYS A 522 -20.20 -19.97 29.05
C LYS A 522 -20.58 -19.72 30.51
N LEU A 523 -20.63 -20.80 31.28
CA LEU A 523 -20.95 -20.79 32.72
C LEU A 523 -19.79 -21.27 33.60
N VAL A 524 -18.73 -21.83 33.00
CA VAL A 524 -17.55 -22.31 33.71
C VAL A 524 -16.33 -21.80 32.97
N ILE A 525 -15.34 -21.30 33.70
CA ILE A 525 -14.06 -20.90 33.13
C ILE A 525 -13.00 -21.81 33.72
N SER A 526 -12.38 -22.62 32.88
CA SER A 526 -11.13 -23.29 33.22
C SER A 526 -9.94 -22.46 32.73
N PRO A 527 -8.75 -22.57 33.34
CA PRO A 527 -7.56 -21.88 32.84
C PRO A 527 -7.21 -22.20 31.39
N ALA A 528 -7.57 -23.40 30.91
CA ALA A 528 -7.36 -23.83 29.53
C ALA A 528 -8.34 -23.19 28.54
N ASP A 529 -9.48 -22.66 29.01
CA ASP A 529 -10.43 -21.96 28.16
C ASP A 529 -9.95 -20.55 27.81
N ILE A 530 -9.06 -19.95 28.61
CA ILE A 530 -8.71 -18.53 28.47
C ILE A 530 -7.74 -18.34 27.31
N VAL A 531 -8.20 -17.64 26.28
CA VAL A 531 -7.37 -17.24 25.13
C VAL A 531 -6.65 -15.94 25.43
N ALA A 532 -7.38 -14.93 25.90
CA ALA A 532 -6.85 -13.62 26.25
C ALA A 532 -7.76 -12.87 27.23
N CYS A 533 -7.17 -12.00 28.04
CA CYS A 533 -7.89 -11.10 28.94
C CYS A 533 -7.39 -9.68 28.73
N SER A 534 -8.29 -8.70 28.82
CA SER A 534 -7.88 -7.30 28.88
C SER A 534 -7.56 -6.89 30.31
N ASP A 535 -6.84 -5.78 30.46
CA ASP A 535 -6.85 -5.03 31.72
C ASP A 535 -8.25 -4.45 31.97
N GLU A 536 -8.60 -4.25 33.23
CA GLU A 536 -9.79 -3.52 33.65
C GLU A 536 -9.45 -2.02 33.73
N LYS A 537 -10.06 -1.18 32.87
CA LYS A 537 -9.76 0.26 32.77
C LYS A 537 -11.01 1.08 32.52
N VAL A 538 -10.98 2.35 32.93
CA VAL A 538 -12.03 3.32 32.63
C VAL A 538 -11.94 3.75 31.16
N GLY A 539 -13.09 3.88 30.51
CA GLY A 539 -13.19 4.40 29.14
C GLY A 539 -12.96 3.36 28.06
N VAL A 540 -11.72 2.91 27.83
CA VAL A 540 -11.38 1.99 26.74
C VAL A 540 -10.41 0.91 27.21
N THR A 541 -10.62 -0.34 26.78
CA THR A 541 -9.69 -1.45 26.95
C THR A 541 -9.60 -2.30 25.69
N VAL A 542 -8.50 -3.05 25.54
CA VAL A 542 -8.11 -3.73 24.30
C VAL A 542 -7.66 -5.16 24.59
N ILE A 543 -7.97 -6.08 23.67
CA ILE A 543 -7.32 -7.39 23.56
C ILE A 543 -6.65 -7.42 22.19
N ASP A 544 -5.36 -7.70 22.18
CA ASP A 544 -4.57 -7.91 20.98
C ASP A 544 -3.87 -9.26 21.08
N CYS A 545 -4.27 -10.21 20.24
CA CYS A 545 -3.75 -11.57 20.30
C CYS A 545 -3.70 -12.21 18.91
N GLU A 546 -2.86 -13.23 18.77
CA GLU A 546 -2.86 -14.12 17.61
C GLU A 546 -3.78 -15.30 17.90
N ILE A 547 -4.66 -15.61 16.96
CA ILE A 547 -5.54 -16.78 17.04
C ILE A 547 -5.14 -17.82 15.99
N ASP A 548 -5.29 -19.09 16.36
CA ASP A 548 -5.19 -20.23 15.47
C ASP A 548 -6.34 -21.18 15.82
N VAL A 549 -7.45 -21.06 15.08
CA VAL A 549 -8.69 -21.78 15.33
C VAL A 549 -9.09 -22.61 14.12
N GLN A 550 -9.51 -23.84 14.39
CA GLN A 550 -10.00 -24.77 13.37
C GLN A 550 -11.32 -24.28 12.76
N PRO A 551 -11.71 -24.78 11.57
CA PRO A 551 -13.01 -24.47 10.98
C PRO A 551 -14.19 -24.75 11.91
N GLU A 552 -15.18 -23.88 11.87
CA GLU A 552 -16.39 -23.91 12.70
C GLU A 552 -16.16 -23.78 14.21
N CYS A 553 -14.93 -23.45 14.64
CA CYS A 553 -14.66 -23.15 16.03
C CYS A 553 -15.29 -21.81 16.43
N THR A 554 -15.86 -21.77 17.64
CA THR A 554 -16.40 -20.55 18.25
C THR A 554 -15.57 -20.14 19.46
N LEU A 555 -15.20 -18.86 19.52
CA LEU A 555 -14.69 -18.21 20.72
C LEU A 555 -15.82 -17.43 21.40
N ILE A 556 -15.80 -17.35 22.72
CA ILE A 556 -16.75 -16.57 23.52
C ILE A 556 -16.06 -15.33 24.06
N LEU A 557 -16.54 -14.16 23.68
CA LEU A 557 -16.11 -12.88 24.24
C LEU A 557 -17.09 -12.46 25.34
N ALA A 558 -16.66 -12.51 26.59
CA ALA A 558 -17.39 -11.95 27.72
C ALA A 558 -16.93 -10.50 27.95
N VAL A 559 -17.88 -9.57 28.03
CA VAL A 559 -17.62 -8.16 28.35
C VAL A 559 -18.30 -7.80 29.66
N TYR A 560 -17.60 -7.12 30.56
CA TYR A 560 -18.08 -6.91 31.93
C TYR A 560 -17.59 -5.58 32.51
N ALA A 561 -18.25 -5.13 33.58
CA ALA A 561 -17.70 -4.10 34.46
C ALA A 561 -16.82 -4.75 35.53
N SER A 562 -15.75 -4.07 35.98
CA SER A 562 -14.83 -4.61 37.01
C SER A 562 -15.58 -5.02 38.28
N MET A 563 -16.59 -4.21 38.64
CA MET A 563 -17.47 -4.39 39.79
C MET A 563 -18.92 -4.65 39.36
N PRO A 564 -19.63 -5.60 40.01
CA PRO A 564 -21.05 -5.85 39.73
C PRO A 564 -21.94 -4.64 40.07
N TYR A 565 -23.13 -4.60 39.46
CA TYR A 565 -24.13 -3.51 39.56
C TYR A 565 -23.65 -2.14 39.08
N ARG A 566 -22.64 -2.12 38.21
CA ARG A 566 -22.31 -0.93 37.45
C ARG A 566 -23.10 -0.96 36.16
N GLU A 567 -23.89 0.08 35.93
CA GLU A 567 -24.57 0.25 34.66
C GLU A 567 -23.65 1.00 33.71
N ALA A 568 -23.53 0.51 32.49
CA ALA A 568 -22.78 1.15 31.42
C ALA A 568 -23.34 0.72 30.06
N ALA A 569 -23.30 1.62 29.10
CA ALA A 569 -23.46 1.27 27.69
C ALA A 569 -22.07 1.12 27.09
N VAL A 570 -21.82 0.01 26.43
CA VAL A 570 -20.50 -0.31 25.88
C VAL A 570 -20.60 -0.72 24.41
N THR A 571 -19.57 -0.38 23.65
CA THR A 571 -19.44 -0.80 22.26
C THR A 571 -18.17 -1.63 22.08
N VAL A 572 -18.34 -2.82 21.51
CA VAL A 572 -17.27 -3.72 21.09
C VAL A 572 -16.97 -3.50 19.62
N ALA A 573 -15.74 -3.11 19.28
CA ALA A 573 -15.25 -3.10 17.91
C ALA A 573 -14.26 -4.25 17.70
N LEU A 574 -14.51 -5.05 16.68
CA LEU A 574 -13.72 -6.23 16.34
C LEU A 574 -12.99 -6.01 15.01
N TYR A 575 -11.72 -6.41 14.96
CA TYR A 575 -10.88 -6.43 13.78
C TYR A 575 -10.17 -7.78 13.71
N SER A 576 -10.47 -8.60 12.70
CA SER A 576 -9.84 -9.92 12.52
C SER A 576 -9.18 -10.04 11.15
N ALA A 577 -8.01 -10.67 11.11
CA ALA A 577 -7.34 -11.03 9.88
C ALA A 577 -8.12 -12.09 9.07
N SER A 578 -8.93 -12.90 9.76
CA SER A 578 -9.75 -13.97 9.21
C SER A 578 -11.24 -13.61 9.26
N ALA A 579 -12.07 -14.28 8.44
CA ALA A 579 -13.50 -14.08 8.45
C ALA A 579 -14.12 -14.57 9.77
N VAL A 580 -14.94 -13.73 10.41
CA VAL A 580 -15.57 -14.06 11.69
C VAL A 580 -17.01 -13.54 11.74
N VAL A 581 -17.91 -14.37 12.23
CA VAL A 581 -19.31 -14.01 12.46
C VAL A 581 -19.52 -13.77 13.94
N VAL A 582 -19.97 -12.58 14.31
CA VAL A 582 -20.23 -12.22 15.70
C VAL A 582 -21.74 -12.20 15.96
N ALA A 583 -22.17 -13.00 16.93
CA ALA A 583 -23.57 -13.06 17.37
C ALA A 583 -23.65 -13.10 18.92
N PRO A 584 -24.77 -12.74 19.53
CA PRO A 584 -25.02 -13.06 20.93
C PRO A 584 -24.92 -14.57 21.16
N VAL A 585 -24.46 -14.98 22.34
CA VAL A 585 -24.45 -16.41 22.72
C VAL A 585 -25.86 -16.99 22.78
N LYS A 586 -25.98 -18.30 22.57
CA LYS A 586 -27.21 -19.04 22.81
C LYS A 586 -27.40 -19.27 24.31
N GLU A 587 -28.58 -18.91 24.80
CA GLU A 587 -28.93 -19.09 26.21
C GLU A 587 -29.27 -20.54 26.54
N TRP A 588 -29.09 -20.91 27.82
CA TRP A 588 -29.55 -22.20 28.32
C TRP A 588 -31.08 -22.23 28.34
N ALA A 589 -31.67 -23.21 27.66
CA ALA A 589 -33.11 -23.30 27.47
C ALA A 589 -33.90 -23.42 28.79
N HIS A 590 -33.31 -24.06 29.79
CA HIS A 590 -33.94 -24.31 31.07
C HIS A 590 -32.99 -23.97 32.22
N VAL A 591 -33.48 -23.15 33.15
CA VAL A 591 -32.77 -22.78 34.38
C VAL A 591 -33.72 -22.97 35.55
N ALA A 592 -33.32 -23.79 36.51
CA ALA A 592 -34.06 -23.99 37.75
C ALA A 592 -33.22 -23.53 38.95
N VAL A 593 -33.88 -23.04 40.00
CA VAL A 593 -33.21 -22.52 41.20
C VAL A 593 -33.82 -23.13 42.44
N ALA A 594 -32.98 -23.60 43.35
CA ALA A 594 -33.37 -24.02 44.68
C ALA A 594 -32.57 -23.22 45.72
N GLU A 595 -33.21 -22.85 46.82
CA GLU A 595 -32.59 -22.14 47.92
C GLU A 595 -32.58 -23.01 49.18
N GLY A 596 -31.57 -22.84 50.02
CA GLY A 596 -31.47 -23.56 51.28
C GLY A 596 -30.45 -22.94 52.23
N SER A 597 -30.30 -23.55 53.40
CA SER A 597 -29.34 -23.12 54.41
C SER A 597 -28.62 -24.31 55.05
N TRP A 598 -27.35 -24.10 55.40
CA TRP A 598 -26.62 -24.91 56.36
C TRP A 598 -26.70 -24.22 57.72
N GLU A 599 -27.37 -24.86 58.66
CA GLU A 599 -27.56 -24.38 60.01
C GLU A 599 -26.88 -25.33 60.99
N LEU A 600 -25.98 -24.78 61.79
CA LEU A 600 -25.26 -25.51 62.83
C LEU A 600 -26.27 -26.16 63.78
N GLY A 601 -26.12 -27.46 64.02
CA GLY A 601 -27.06 -28.23 64.84
C GLY A 601 -28.29 -28.76 64.11
N TYR A 602 -28.50 -28.38 62.83
CA TYR A 602 -29.73 -28.70 62.09
C TYR A 602 -29.49 -29.27 60.69
N THR A 603 -28.81 -28.52 59.81
CA THR A 603 -28.62 -28.89 58.39
C THR A 603 -27.17 -28.83 57.93
N ALA A 604 -26.24 -28.37 58.77
CA ALA A 604 -24.80 -28.50 58.52
C ALA A 604 -24.31 -29.90 58.95
N GLY A 605 -24.45 -30.89 58.06
CA GLY A 605 -24.23 -32.30 58.40
C GLY A 605 -22.78 -32.80 58.28
N GLY A 606 -21.90 -32.03 57.63
CA GLY A 606 -20.56 -32.51 57.28
C GLY A 606 -20.55 -33.45 56.07
N GLY A 607 -19.36 -33.89 55.65
CA GLY A 607 -19.19 -34.86 54.57
C GLY A 607 -19.59 -36.28 54.95
N SER A 608 -20.10 -37.04 53.98
CA SER A 608 -20.56 -38.42 54.18
C SER A 608 -19.47 -39.41 54.58
N GLU A 609 -18.21 -39.13 54.25
CA GLU A 609 -17.06 -39.98 54.60
C GLU A 609 -16.69 -39.92 56.10
N GLU A 610 -16.87 -38.77 56.74
CA GLU A 610 -16.37 -38.51 58.11
C GLU A 610 -17.50 -38.38 59.14
N PHE A 611 -18.73 -38.00 58.74
CA PHE A 611 -19.79 -37.63 59.69
C PHE A 611 -21.11 -38.35 59.39
N SER A 612 -21.66 -39.07 60.37
CA SER A 612 -23.01 -39.66 60.26
C SER A 612 -24.12 -38.62 60.17
N ALA A 613 -23.87 -37.40 60.67
CA ALA A 613 -24.76 -36.26 60.57
C ALA A 613 -24.94 -35.75 59.12
N TRP A 614 -24.19 -36.28 58.14
CA TRP A 614 -24.29 -35.89 56.73
C TRP A 614 -25.72 -36.03 56.17
N ILE A 615 -26.49 -36.99 56.70
CA ILE A 615 -27.88 -37.21 56.32
C ILE A 615 -28.79 -36.05 56.73
N ASN A 616 -28.32 -35.09 57.54
CA ASN A 616 -29.05 -33.87 57.85
C ASN A 616 -28.79 -32.75 56.82
N ASN A 617 -27.81 -32.90 55.91
CA ASN A 617 -27.60 -31.93 54.83
C ASN A 617 -28.85 -31.77 53.96
N PRO A 618 -29.12 -30.57 53.40
CA PRO A 618 -30.27 -30.35 52.54
C PRO A 618 -30.22 -31.26 51.30
N PHE A 619 -31.35 -31.86 50.93
CA PHE A 619 -31.50 -32.64 49.70
C PHE A 619 -32.39 -31.87 48.74
N VAL A 620 -31.96 -31.75 47.48
CA VAL A 620 -32.72 -31.11 46.41
C VAL A 620 -32.92 -32.13 45.31
N ALA A 621 -34.18 -32.49 45.03
CA ALA A 621 -34.55 -33.39 43.96
C ALA A 621 -34.32 -32.74 42.60
N LEU A 622 -33.71 -33.48 41.68
CA LEU A 622 -33.60 -33.17 40.26
C LEU A 622 -34.34 -34.23 39.46
N ASN A 623 -35.41 -33.82 38.78
CA ASN A 623 -36.15 -34.66 37.84
C ASN A 623 -35.73 -34.33 36.40
N THR A 624 -35.36 -35.35 35.62
CA THR A 624 -34.96 -35.21 34.21
C THR A 624 -35.85 -36.09 33.35
N PHE A 625 -36.48 -35.50 32.32
CA PHE A 625 -37.42 -36.23 31.44
C PHE A 625 -36.76 -36.93 30.25
N ARG A 626 -35.48 -36.64 30.02
CA ARG A 626 -34.61 -37.28 29.05
C ARG A 626 -33.16 -37.13 29.48
N ARG A 627 -32.24 -37.82 28.81
CA ARG A 627 -30.82 -37.60 29.05
C ARG A 627 -30.47 -36.14 28.76
N THR A 628 -29.93 -35.46 29.76
CA THR A 628 -29.80 -33.99 29.80
C THR A 628 -28.41 -33.63 30.27
N GLN A 629 -27.73 -32.72 29.57
CA GLN A 629 -26.50 -32.12 30.10
C GLN A 629 -26.86 -30.97 31.03
N ILE A 630 -26.18 -30.91 32.17
CA ILE A 630 -26.41 -29.88 33.17
C ILE A 630 -25.11 -29.19 33.62
N VAL A 631 -25.26 -27.94 34.02
CA VAL A 631 -24.29 -27.21 34.84
C VAL A 631 -25.00 -26.78 36.10
N ALA A 632 -24.61 -27.35 37.24
CA ALA A 632 -25.14 -27.00 38.55
C ALA A 632 -24.16 -26.08 39.29
N LEU A 633 -24.58 -24.85 39.55
CA LEU A 633 -23.82 -23.83 40.26
C LEU A 633 -24.41 -23.66 41.67
N LEU A 634 -23.65 -24.08 42.67
CA LEU A 634 -23.98 -23.86 44.08
C LEU A 634 -23.25 -22.61 44.56
N LEU A 635 -24.00 -21.55 44.86
CA LEU A 635 -23.51 -20.30 45.44
C LEU A 635 -23.76 -20.29 46.94
N GLN A 636 -22.71 -20.02 47.72
CA GLN A 636 -22.80 -19.83 49.15
C GLN A 636 -22.77 -18.34 49.52
N TYR A 637 -23.62 -17.99 50.48
CA TYR A 637 -23.66 -16.70 51.17
C TYR A 637 -23.29 -16.95 52.64
N PRO A 638 -22.01 -16.79 53.02
CA PRO A 638 -21.57 -17.06 54.39
C PRO A 638 -22.27 -16.11 55.36
N ARG A 639 -22.87 -16.64 56.43
CA ARG A 639 -23.40 -15.85 57.56
C ARG A 639 -22.24 -15.53 58.52
N GLY A 640 -21.30 -14.68 58.07
CA GLY A 640 -20.13 -14.26 58.84
C GLY A 640 -20.33 -12.93 59.63
N PRO A 641 -19.33 -12.48 60.42
CA PRO A 641 -19.36 -11.18 61.09
C PRO A 641 -19.27 -10.00 60.12
N GLU A 642 -18.75 -10.22 58.90
CA GLU A 642 -18.77 -9.23 57.83
C GLU A 642 -20.18 -9.15 57.23
N LYS A 643 -20.76 -7.96 57.29
CA LYS A 643 -22.07 -7.70 56.65
C LYS A 643 -21.92 -7.92 55.14
N PRO A 644 -22.92 -8.55 54.48
CA PRO A 644 -22.89 -8.66 53.03
C PRO A 644 -22.69 -7.27 52.43
N ILE A 645 -21.80 -7.15 51.45
CA ILE A 645 -21.46 -5.84 50.90
C ILE A 645 -22.74 -5.31 50.23
N VAL A 646 -23.31 -4.24 50.78
CA VAL A 646 -24.55 -3.65 50.25
C VAL A 646 -24.17 -2.45 49.39
N LYS A 647 -24.45 -2.51 48.09
CA LYS A 647 -24.46 -1.33 47.24
C LYS A 647 -25.88 -0.79 47.09
N ARG A 648 -25.99 0.53 46.89
CA ARG A 648 -27.28 1.15 46.56
C ARG A 648 -27.40 1.24 45.04
N ALA A 649 -28.44 0.62 44.48
CA ALA A 649 -28.90 0.88 43.12
C ALA A 649 -30.10 1.83 43.22
N GLY A 650 -29.85 3.13 43.03
CA GLY A 650 -30.81 4.17 43.36
C GLY A 650 -31.19 4.16 44.85
N LYS A 651 -32.48 3.98 45.17
CA LYS A 651 -32.98 3.87 46.56
C LYS A 651 -32.95 2.45 47.13
N LYS A 652 -32.67 1.42 46.31
CA LYS A 652 -32.72 0.01 46.74
C LYS A 652 -31.34 -0.44 47.22
N LYS A 653 -31.30 -1.09 48.39
CA LYS A 653 -30.13 -1.84 48.85
C LYS A 653 -30.06 -3.14 48.05
N ALA A 654 -28.99 -3.35 47.29
CA ALA A 654 -28.69 -4.59 46.59
C ALA A 654 -27.47 -5.25 47.25
N PHE A 655 -27.59 -6.54 47.58
CA PHE A 655 -26.48 -7.32 48.12
C PHE A 655 -25.51 -7.68 47.00
N LEU A 656 -24.22 -7.48 47.21
CA LEU A 656 -23.23 -7.90 46.22
C LEU A 656 -23.23 -9.44 46.06
N PRO A 657 -23.16 -9.97 44.82
CA PRO A 657 -22.89 -11.37 44.62
C PRO A 657 -21.53 -11.67 45.24
N PRO A 658 -21.34 -12.88 45.80
CA PRO A 658 -20.12 -13.19 46.50
C PRO A 658 -18.93 -13.19 45.53
N ILE A 659 -17.79 -12.72 46.03
CA ILE A 659 -16.49 -12.92 45.38
C ILE A 659 -16.22 -14.42 45.41
N ILE A 660 -15.82 -14.98 44.27
CA ILE A 660 -15.58 -16.42 44.10
C ILE A 660 -14.53 -16.88 45.11
N ILE A 661 -13.38 -16.23 45.15
CA ILE A 661 -12.31 -16.54 46.11
C ILE A 661 -12.42 -15.54 47.27
N ASN A 662 -12.97 -15.99 48.40
CA ASN A 662 -13.03 -15.21 49.62
C ASN A 662 -12.00 -15.75 50.63
N PRO A 663 -10.87 -15.04 50.89
CA PRO A 663 -9.83 -15.52 51.80
C PRO A 663 -10.31 -15.65 53.25
N ASN A 664 -11.40 -14.96 53.62
CA ASN A 664 -11.99 -15.02 54.95
C ASN A 664 -13.02 -16.17 55.08
N ASN A 665 -13.37 -16.86 53.99
CA ASN A 665 -14.31 -17.97 54.05
C ASN A 665 -13.64 -19.22 54.63
N ARG A 666 -14.08 -19.59 55.84
CA ARG A 666 -13.58 -20.78 56.55
C ARG A 666 -14.35 -22.04 56.18
N MET A 667 -15.58 -21.90 55.69
CA MET A 667 -16.45 -23.01 55.37
C MET A 667 -16.06 -23.61 54.01
N LYS A 668 -15.79 -24.91 54.00
CA LYS A 668 -15.56 -25.67 52.78
C LYS A 668 -16.85 -26.31 52.33
N ILE A 669 -17.25 -26.07 51.09
CA ILE A 669 -18.48 -26.63 50.50
C ILE A 669 -18.15 -27.56 49.35
N ALA A 670 -19.05 -28.49 49.10
CA ALA A 670 -19.10 -29.34 47.92
C ALA A 670 -20.57 -29.61 47.54
N LEU A 671 -20.76 -30.11 46.33
CA LEU A 671 -22.03 -30.52 45.78
C LEU A 671 -21.89 -31.94 45.23
N ASP A 672 -22.74 -32.83 45.73
CA ASP A 672 -22.89 -34.17 45.18
C ASP A 672 -24.19 -34.27 44.39
N LEU A 673 -24.14 -35.06 43.33
CA LEU A 673 -25.30 -35.53 42.58
C LEU A 673 -25.35 -37.05 42.68
N SER A 674 -26.41 -37.59 43.28
CA SER A 674 -26.58 -39.03 43.53
C SER A 674 -27.90 -39.56 43.01
N MET A 675 -27.95 -40.86 42.73
CA MET A 675 -29.19 -41.60 42.52
C MET A 675 -29.93 -41.78 43.84
N GLN A 676 -31.26 -41.73 43.81
CA GLN A 676 -32.09 -42.06 44.98
C GLN A 676 -32.30 -43.58 45.08
N ASP A 677 -31.22 -44.33 45.25
CA ASP A 677 -31.25 -45.76 45.56
C ASP A 677 -30.90 -46.00 47.05
N THR A 678 -30.81 -47.26 47.46
CA THR A 678 -30.49 -47.63 48.85
C THR A 678 -29.08 -47.23 49.30
N GLU A 679 -28.17 -47.01 48.35
CA GLU A 679 -26.75 -46.69 48.62
C GLU A 679 -26.42 -45.21 48.33
N LEU A 680 -27.39 -44.44 47.82
CA LEU A 680 -27.22 -43.08 47.32
C LEU A 680 -26.06 -42.98 46.32
N THR A 681 -26.04 -43.88 45.34
CA THR A 681 -24.95 -44.04 44.37
C THR A 681 -24.60 -42.71 43.70
N LEU A 682 -23.32 -42.34 43.80
CA LEU A 682 -22.81 -41.07 43.31
C LEU A 682 -22.70 -41.03 41.78
N ILE A 683 -23.28 -40.01 41.15
CA ILE A 683 -23.16 -39.72 39.70
C ILE A 683 -22.00 -38.76 39.46
N ALA A 684 -21.93 -37.69 40.25
CA ALA A 684 -20.89 -36.68 40.15
C ALA A 684 -20.70 -36.00 41.51
N THR A 685 -19.46 -35.64 41.83
CA THR A 685 -19.10 -34.88 43.03
C THR A 685 -18.13 -33.79 42.66
N THR A 686 -18.12 -32.72 43.44
CA THR A 686 -17.15 -31.63 43.34
C THR A 686 -16.14 -31.71 44.48
N PRO A 687 -14.87 -31.37 44.28
CA PRO A 687 -13.92 -31.26 45.38
C PRO A 687 -14.33 -30.15 46.36
N TYR A 688 -14.01 -30.34 47.64
CA TYR A 688 -14.22 -29.31 48.65
C TYR A 688 -13.45 -28.03 48.35
N THR A 689 -14.16 -26.90 48.35
CA THR A 689 -13.57 -25.58 48.12
C THR A 689 -13.99 -24.58 49.18
N GLN A 690 -13.11 -23.62 49.49
CA GLN A 690 -13.44 -22.44 50.31
C GLN A 690 -14.02 -21.30 49.44
N ASN A 691 -14.11 -21.51 48.12
CA ASN A 691 -14.73 -20.55 47.24
C ASN A 691 -16.20 -20.38 47.61
N SER A 692 -16.73 -19.18 47.38
CA SER A 692 -18.14 -18.88 47.59
C SER A 692 -19.04 -19.51 46.53
N GLU A 693 -18.48 -20.24 45.57
CA GLU A 693 -19.20 -21.03 44.60
C GLU A 693 -18.50 -22.36 44.31
N VAL A 694 -19.29 -23.36 43.93
CA VAL A 694 -18.82 -24.61 43.34
C VAL A 694 -19.68 -24.95 42.14
N THR A 695 -19.06 -25.46 41.07
CA THR A 695 -19.77 -25.83 39.84
C THR A 695 -19.58 -27.31 39.54
N LEU A 696 -20.68 -28.02 39.28
CA LEU A 696 -20.74 -29.41 38.88
C LEU A 696 -21.26 -29.48 37.44
N VAL A 697 -20.52 -30.15 36.55
CA VAL A 697 -20.93 -30.39 35.16
C VAL A 697 -21.16 -31.88 35.00
N ALA A 698 -22.34 -32.29 34.53
CA ALA A 698 -22.69 -33.71 34.42
C ALA A 698 -23.68 -34.00 33.28
N SER A 699 -23.56 -35.22 32.73
CA SER A 699 -24.57 -35.82 31.85
C SER A 699 -25.50 -36.68 32.69
N VAL A 700 -26.74 -36.23 32.88
CA VAL A 700 -27.70 -36.91 33.75
C VAL A 700 -28.65 -37.75 32.88
N PRO A 701 -28.84 -39.05 33.19
CA PRO A 701 -29.78 -39.90 32.46
C PRO A 701 -31.23 -39.47 32.74
N VAL A 702 -32.20 -40.17 32.16
CA VAL A 702 -33.63 -39.98 32.50
C VAL A 702 -33.84 -40.43 33.93
N ALA A 703 -34.57 -39.64 34.72
CA ALA A 703 -35.00 -40.04 36.04
C ALA A 703 -36.12 -41.09 35.91
N ASP A 704 -35.88 -42.30 36.40
CA ASP A 704 -36.85 -43.40 36.41
C ASP A 704 -36.54 -44.39 37.55
N PRO A 705 -37.46 -44.69 38.50
CA PRO A 705 -38.73 -44.03 38.80
C PRO A 705 -38.60 -42.87 39.81
N LEU A 706 -37.41 -42.66 40.37
CA LEU A 706 -37.13 -41.67 41.42
C LEU A 706 -36.22 -40.54 40.90
N PRO A 707 -36.35 -39.31 41.44
CA PRO A 707 -35.48 -38.20 41.06
C PRO A 707 -34.03 -38.44 41.51
N PHE A 708 -33.10 -37.75 40.86
CA PHE A 708 -31.73 -37.63 41.36
C PHE A 708 -31.68 -36.64 42.52
N LEU A 709 -30.65 -36.72 43.35
CA LEU A 709 -30.49 -35.90 44.54
C LEU A 709 -29.24 -35.05 44.43
N PHE A 710 -29.42 -33.75 44.42
CA PHE A 710 -28.38 -32.81 44.76
C PHE A 710 -28.25 -32.71 46.28
N ILE A 711 -27.02 -32.88 46.77
CA ILE A 711 -26.70 -32.82 48.19
C ILE A 711 -25.63 -31.74 48.36
N PRO A 712 -26.03 -30.47 48.56
CA PRO A 712 -25.11 -29.42 48.97
C PRO A 712 -24.67 -29.64 50.42
N HIS A 713 -23.37 -29.84 50.64
CA HIS A 713 -22.82 -30.14 51.97
C HIS A 713 -21.57 -29.34 52.31
N THR A 714 -21.32 -29.22 53.60
CA THR A 714 -20.10 -28.66 54.16
C THR A 714 -19.11 -29.77 54.49
N LYS A 715 -17.80 -29.50 54.44
CA LYS A 715 -16.79 -30.51 54.81
C LYS A 715 -16.94 -30.95 56.25
N LEU A 716 -17.05 -29.98 57.14
CA LEU A 716 -17.21 -30.16 58.58
C LEU A 716 -18.65 -29.74 58.95
N PRO A 717 -19.28 -30.36 59.97
CA PRO A 717 -20.60 -29.99 60.48
C PRO A 717 -20.55 -28.68 61.29
N GLU A 718 -19.85 -27.68 60.77
CA GLU A 718 -19.62 -26.40 61.41
C GLU A 718 -19.99 -25.23 60.49
N GLY A 719 -20.40 -24.12 61.10
CA GLY A 719 -20.72 -22.89 60.38
C GLY A 719 -22.20 -22.75 60.00
N ASN A 720 -22.58 -21.52 59.70
CA ASN A 720 -23.91 -21.17 59.21
C ASN A 720 -23.77 -20.48 57.84
N GLY A 721 -24.64 -20.84 56.90
CA GLY A 721 -24.63 -20.24 55.57
C GLY A 721 -25.96 -20.42 54.86
N GLU A 722 -26.28 -19.49 53.97
CA GLU A 722 -27.34 -19.70 52.98
C GLU A 722 -26.71 -20.11 51.66
N PHE A 723 -27.46 -20.81 50.83
CA PHE A 723 -27.02 -21.12 49.48
C PHE A 723 -28.15 -21.03 48.48
N LYS A 724 -27.74 -20.86 47.22
CA LYS A 724 -28.60 -20.97 46.05
C LYS A 724 -27.96 -21.96 45.09
N LEU A 725 -28.74 -22.95 44.66
CA LEU A 725 -28.36 -23.92 43.65
C LEU A 725 -29.05 -23.56 42.34
N PHE A 726 -28.29 -23.13 41.35
CA PHE A 726 -28.76 -22.89 39.99
C PHE A 726 -28.43 -24.11 39.15
N VAL A 727 -29.41 -24.69 38.46
CA VAL A 727 -29.20 -25.81 37.54
C VAL A 727 -29.59 -25.34 36.15
N TYR A 728 -28.59 -25.24 35.28
CA TYR A 728 -28.75 -24.93 33.87
C TYR A 728 -28.79 -26.25 33.09
N ALA A 729 -29.79 -26.42 32.24
CA ALA A 729 -30.05 -27.66 31.51
C ALA A 729 -30.38 -27.43 30.03
N ASP A 730 -29.99 -28.37 29.18
CA ASP A 730 -30.33 -28.36 27.74
C ASP A 730 -31.76 -28.84 27.45
N SER A 731 -32.44 -29.36 28.46
CA SER A 731 -33.77 -29.99 28.38
C SER A 731 -34.59 -29.64 29.62
N PRO A 732 -35.93 -29.77 29.57
CA PRO A 732 -36.76 -29.49 30.72
C PRO A 732 -36.33 -30.30 31.94
N ILE A 733 -36.24 -29.64 33.09
CA ILE A 733 -35.93 -30.24 34.39
C ILE A 733 -36.88 -29.71 35.45
N GLU A 734 -37.09 -30.47 36.51
CA GLU A 734 -37.73 -29.97 37.74
C GLU A 734 -36.74 -30.03 38.89
N LEU A 735 -36.74 -28.99 39.72
CA LEU A 735 -35.86 -28.86 40.87
C LEU A 735 -36.68 -28.46 42.09
N TYR A 736 -36.66 -29.25 43.16
CA TYR A 736 -37.41 -28.95 44.38
C TYR A 736 -36.73 -29.51 45.63
N PRO A 737 -36.82 -28.83 46.79
CA PRO A 737 -36.25 -29.33 48.03
C PRO A 737 -37.03 -30.55 48.55
N ILE A 738 -36.32 -31.52 49.13
CA ILE A 738 -36.91 -32.69 49.78
C ILE A 738 -36.98 -32.48 51.30
N THR A 739 -38.15 -32.76 51.86
CA THR A 739 -38.34 -32.83 53.32
C THR A 739 -38.04 -34.24 53.82
N LYS A 740 -37.24 -34.36 54.88
CA LYS A 740 -36.85 -35.64 55.49
C LYS A 740 -36.80 -35.55 57.01
N GLU A 741 -36.96 -36.69 57.66
CA GLU A 741 -36.73 -36.82 59.10
C GLU A 741 -35.23 -36.61 59.40
N ARG A 742 -34.94 -35.81 60.42
CA ARG A 742 -33.57 -35.43 60.79
C ARG A 742 -33.09 -36.28 61.94
N LEU A 743 -31.82 -36.66 61.93
CA LEU A 743 -31.18 -37.25 63.10
C LEU A 743 -30.99 -36.17 64.17
N PRO A 744 -31.28 -36.46 65.45
CA PRO A 744 -30.97 -35.54 66.53
C PRO A 744 -29.47 -35.26 66.57
N TYR A 745 -29.11 -34.00 66.71
CA TYR A 745 -27.71 -33.57 66.88
C TYR A 745 -27.26 -33.99 68.28
N ILE A 746 -26.36 -34.98 68.37
CA ILE A 746 -25.78 -35.46 69.64
C ILE A 746 -24.44 -34.79 69.86
#